data_AF-G1VJN5-F1
#
_entry.id   AF-G1VJN5-F1
#
_cell.length_a   1.000
_cell.length_b   1.000
_cell.length_c   1.000
_cell.angle_alpha   90.00
_cell.angle_beta   90.00
_cell.angle_gamma   90.00
#
_symmetry.space_group_name_H-M   'P 1'
#
loop_
_entity.id
_entity.type
_entity.pdbx_description
1 polymer ?
#
loop_
_entity_poly.entity_id
_entity_poly.type
_entity_poly.pdbx_seq_one_letter_code
_entity_poly.pdbx_strand_id
1 'polypeptide(L)'
;MCAYSVFNTFPVYPLSAKPLILLAFCRYRYHTSLFNRPGFQALIKEVEAGNVATIIVKDMSRLGRNYLQVGFYTEVLFPQKDVRFLAINNSIDSDNASDNDFAPFLNIMNEWYAKDTSNKIKAVFDARMKDGKRCSGSIPYGYNRLPTDKQTLVVDPMASEVVKHIFLLANDGKSPREIAEILTEEKVLIPAAHAKEYHPEQYNGIKYADPCIWSVSSVRKILDRQEYLGHTVLRKSVSTNFKLHKRKSTDEEEQYVFYNTHEPIISQELWDSVQRRRQRANRTAARGTHTNRLSGYLYCADCGRRLTLQTHYSKKDRSLQYSYRCGGYASRVNSCTAHSISVDNVEALILSTVKRFSRFVLNDEEAFAKELQALWNDKQADKPKQNQSELQRYRKRYDELTALIRGLYENLISGLLPERQYKQLMKQYDDEQAELETKIEAMEQELAEEKVNKVDVKHFISLIRKYKEPTEISDLMFHELIDKIVVYEAEGVGKARTQKVDIYFNYVGQVDIAYTEEELAEIKAQEEQKEMERLAKQRKREKAYREKRKAKKIAENGGEIVKKKVCPHCGKEFTPASNRQIFCTKECCNQARQDKVKADRVAEKGDHYYRQRQCEVCGSIYWPTHSQQKFCSEKCKRINHNKKTLEFYHKKQKEKAQCKDLSQMKEPVSSTNSSEITTIPA
;
A
#
# COMPACT_ATOMS: atom_id res chain seq x y z
N MET A 1 51.77 -11.78 -19.36
CA MET A 1 52.86 -11.10 -20.08
C MET A 1 52.90 -11.66 -21.50
N CYS A 2 52.72 -10.82 -22.52
CA CYS A 2 53.07 -11.11 -23.91
C CYS A 2 53.31 -9.79 -24.64
N ALA A 3 54.58 -9.56 -24.96
CA ALA A 3 55.20 -8.70 -25.97
C ALA A 3 54.46 -7.43 -26.45
N TYR A 4 54.96 -6.28 -26.00
CA TYR A 4 54.96 -5.05 -26.80
C TYR A 4 55.83 -5.31 -28.05
N SER A 5 55.30 -5.06 -29.25
CA SER A 5 56.11 -5.08 -30.48
C SER A 5 56.15 -3.70 -31.15
N VAL A 6 57.30 -3.06 -30.93
CA VAL A 6 58.13 -2.31 -31.88
C VAL A 6 57.45 -1.14 -32.64
N PHE A 7 57.63 0.07 -32.11
CA PHE A 7 57.73 1.29 -32.92
C PHE A 7 59.05 1.23 -33.68
N ASN A 8 59.06 0.84 -34.95
CA ASN A 8 60.18 1.13 -35.83
C ASN A 8 59.90 2.47 -36.52
N THR A 9 60.21 3.56 -35.83
CA THR A 9 60.45 4.84 -36.50
C THR A 9 61.82 4.75 -37.16
N PHE A 10 61.87 4.53 -38.47
CA PHE A 10 63.10 4.74 -39.24
C PHE A 10 63.35 6.25 -39.32
N PRO A 11 64.49 6.78 -38.83
CA PRO A 11 64.83 8.18 -39.04
C PRO A 11 65.35 8.34 -40.47
N VAL A 12 64.56 8.94 -41.35
CA VAL A 12 65.07 9.48 -42.61
C VAL A 12 65.46 10.94 -42.35
N TYR A 13 66.75 11.25 -42.49
CA TYR A 13 67.33 12.59 -42.29
C TYR A 13 66.81 13.63 -43.32
N PRO A 14 66.96 14.95 -43.06
CA PRO A 14 65.95 15.96 -43.37
C PRO A 14 66.08 16.53 -44.78
N LEU A 15 64.99 16.49 -45.53
CA LEU A 15 64.75 17.34 -46.70
C LEU A 15 63.23 17.58 -46.81
N SER A 16 62.78 18.75 -46.33
CA SER A 16 61.49 19.44 -46.54
C SER A 16 60.16 18.64 -46.62
N ALA A 17 60.11 17.38 -46.23
CA ALA A 17 58.92 16.54 -46.31
C ALA A 17 58.57 16.02 -44.91
N LYS A 18 57.27 16.08 -44.56
CA LYS A 18 56.72 15.52 -43.32
C LYS A 18 57.27 14.09 -43.12
N PRO A 19 57.70 13.71 -41.91
CA PRO A 19 58.34 12.42 -41.66
C PRO A 19 57.41 11.26 -42.05
N LEU A 20 57.93 10.27 -42.77
CA LEU A 20 57.19 9.10 -43.19
C LEU A 20 57.18 8.08 -42.04
N ILE A 21 56.16 8.15 -41.17
CA ILE A 21 56.00 7.24 -40.04
C ILE A 21 55.26 5.97 -40.51
N LEU A 22 55.99 4.85 -40.62
CA LEU A 22 55.42 3.56 -41.02
C LEU A 22 54.92 2.78 -39.77
N LEU A 23 53.67 2.97 -39.37
CA LEU A 23 53.05 2.22 -38.25
C LEU A 23 52.33 0.96 -38.76
N ALA A 24 53.00 -0.19 -38.70
CA ALA A 24 52.40 -1.49 -39.04
C ALA A 24 51.62 -2.09 -37.87
N PHE A 25 50.28 -1.99 -37.88
CA PHE A 25 49.43 -2.61 -36.86
C PHE A 25 48.99 -4.02 -37.26
N CYS A 26 49.68 -5.05 -36.75
CA CYS A 26 49.28 -6.44 -36.93
C CYS A 26 48.17 -6.87 -35.95
N ARG A 27 47.28 -7.75 -36.42
CA ARG A 27 45.99 -8.07 -35.81
C ARG A 27 46.15 -8.86 -34.50
N TYR A 28 45.98 -8.21 -33.35
CA TYR A 28 45.73 -8.90 -32.07
C TYR A 28 44.22 -9.06 -31.81
N ARG A 29 43.83 -10.24 -31.32
CA ARG A 29 42.43 -10.66 -31.09
C ARG A 29 41.83 -9.95 -29.87
N TYR A 30 41.46 -8.68 -30.05
CA TYR A 30 40.65 -7.94 -29.07
C TYR A 30 39.17 -7.98 -29.46
N HIS A 31 38.32 -8.30 -28.49
CA HIS A 31 36.84 -8.32 -28.61
C HIS A 31 36.20 -6.92 -28.65
N THR A 32 36.99 -5.85 -28.66
CA THR A 32 36.52 -4.46 -28.68
C THR A 32 36.38 -3.91 -30.11
N SER A 33 35.48 -2.94 -30.28
CA SER A 33 35.35 -2.18 -31.53
C SER A 33 36.70 -1.60 -31.96
N LEU A 34 36.99 -1.61 -33.26
CA LEU A 34 38.28 -1.19 -33.83
C LEU A 34 38.72 0.20 -33.35
N PHE A 35 37.78 1.14 -33.20
CA PHE A 35 38.02 2.53 -32.77
C PHE A 35 38.48 2.67 -31.31
N ASN A 36 38.23 1.65 -30.48
CA ASN A 36 38.67 1.61 -29.08
C ASN A 36 39.99 0.85 -28.89
N ARG A 37 40.68 0.49 -29.99
CA ARG A 37 41.95 -0.21 -29.90
C ARG A 37 43.08 0.78 -29.61
N PRO A 38 43.99 0.47 -28.67
CA PRO A 38 45.10 1.36 -28.31
C PRO A 38 45.94 1.79 -29.51
N GLY A 39 46.19 0.89 -30.46
CA GLY A 39 46.96 1.20 -31.67
C GLY A 39 46.25 2.15 -32.64
N PHE A 40 44.93 2.00 -32.81
CA PHE A 40 44.16 2.93 -33.64
C PHE A 40 44.06 4.30 -32.98
N GLN A 41 43.87 4.36 -31.65
CA GLN A 41 43.86 5.62 -30.91
C GLN A 41 45.21 6.34 -30.94
N ALA A 42 46.32 5.60 -30.87
CA ALA A 42 47.65 6.17 -31.04
C ALA A 42 47.83 6.77 -32.44
N LEU A 43 47.42 6.05 -33.49
CA LEU A 43 47.44 6.56 -34.87
C LEU A 43 46.65 7.86 -35.02
N ILE A 44 45.41 7.91 -34.51
CA ILE A 44 44.58 9.11 -34.61
C ILE A 44 45.19 10.30 -33.84
N LYS A 45 45.82 10.07 -32.68
CA LYS A 45 46.55 11.14 -31.96
C LYS A 45 47.71 11.71 -32.77
N GLU A 46 48.47 10.87 -33.46
CA GLU A 46 49.57 11.32 -34.33
C GLU A 46 49.06 12.06 -35.57
N VAL A 47 47.90 11.66 -36.11
CA VAL A 47 47.20 12.38 -37.18
C VAL A 47 46.71 13.75 -36.70
N GLU A 48 46.12 13.82 -35.50
CA GLU A 48 45.67 15.08 -34.89
C GLU A 48 46.85 16.03 -34.61
N ALA A 49 48.00 15.47 -34.20
CA ALA A 49 49.26 16.18 -33.99
C ALA A 49 49.95 16.63 -35.29
N GLY A 50 49.50 16.15 -36.45
CA GLY A 50 50.05 16.51 -37.77
C GLY A 50 51.33 15.76 -38.15
N ASN A 51 51.67 14.68 -37.44
CA ASN A 51 52.88 13.89 -37.65
C ASN A 51 52.75 12.82 -38.74
N VAL A 52 51.52 12.59 -39.24
CA VAL A 52 51.22 11.55 -40.23
C VAL A 52 50.77 12.20 -41.53
N ALA A 53 51.41 11.85 -42.64
CA ALA A 53 51.06 12.37 -43.97
C ALA A 53 50.23 11.37 -44.81
N THR A 54 50.40 10.07 -44.60
CA THR A 54 49.70 9.04 -45.39
C THR A 54 49.29 7.86 -44.51
N ILE A 55 48.05 7.41 -44.68
CA ILE A 55 47.51 6.20 -44.04
C ILE A 55 47.22 5.18 -45.12
N ILE A 56 47.81 3.99 -44.99
CA ILE A 56 47.62 2.88 -45.93
C ILE A 56 46.92 1.73 -45.20
N VAL A 57 45.81 1.26 -45.76
CA VAL A 57 45.10 0.06 -45.30
C VAL A 57 44.97 -0.95 -46.43
N LYS A 58 44.94 -2.23 -46.05
CA LYS A 58 44.72 -3.32 -47.02
C LYS A 58 43.32 -3.26 -47.66
N ASP A 59 42.30 -3.11 -46.83
CA ASP A 59 40.89 -3.02 -47.24
C ASP A 59 40.17 -1.95 -46.39
N MET A 60 39.11 -1.32 -46.90
CA MET A 60 38.24 -0.42 -46.14
C MET A 60 37.68 -1.05 -44.86
N SER A 61 37.40 -2.36 -44.91
CA SER A 61 36.93 -3.13 -43.75
C SER A 61 37.91 -3.17 -42.57
N ARG A 62 39.19 -2.80 -42.80
CA ARG A 62 40.24 -2.69 -41.78
C ARG A 62 40.19 -1.38 -41.01
N LEU A 63 39.62 -0.33 -41.59
CA LEU A 63 39.44 0.99 -40.95
C LEU A 63 38.16 1.04 -40.09
N GLY A 64 37.19 0.16 -40.34
CA GLY A 64 36.03 -0.03 -39.48
C GLY A 64 34.85 -0.64 -40.22
N ARG A 65 33.84 -1.09 -39.48
CA ARG A 65 32.55 -1.55 -40.03
C ARG A 65 31.38 -0.63 -39.70
N ASN A 66 31.67 0.55 -39.13
CA ASN A 66 30.68 1.58 -38.83
C ASN A 66 30.83 2.68 -39.87
N TYR A 67 29.96 2.66 -40.88
CA TYR A 67 30.04 3.58 -42.02
C TYR A 67 30.14 5.04 -41.60
N LEU A 68 29.36 5.49 -40.60
CA LEU A 68 29.38 6.88 -40.13
C LEU A 68 30.73 7.29 -39.55
N GLN A 69 31.39 6.41 -38.79
CA GLN A 69 32.68 6.71 -38.19
C GLN A 69 33.81 6.62 -39.22
N VAL A 70 33.76 5.60 -40.09
CA VAL A 70 34.72 5.45 -41.18
C VAL A 70 34.64 6.65 -42.12
N GLY A 71 33.43 7.04 -42.53
CA GLY A 71 33.17 8.22 -43.36
C GLY A 71 33.64 9.52 -42.69
N PHE A 72 33.37 9.73 -41.41
CA PHE A 72 33.91 10.88 -40.68
C PHE A 72 35.45 10.96 -40.75
N TYR A 73 36.14 9.84 -40.55
CA TYR A 73 37.60 9.83 -40.64
C TYR A 73 38.09 10.08 -42.07
N THR A 74 37.54 9.39 -43.06
CA THR A 74 38.02 9.47 -44.45
C THR A 74 37.60 10.73 -45.20
N GLU A 75 36.42 11.28 -44.91
CA GLU A 75 35.83 12.42 -45.64
C GLU A 75 36.02 13.75 -44.91
N VAL A 76 36.21 13.75 -43.58
CA VAL A 76 36.32 14.98 -42.78
C VAL A 76 37.68 15.10 -42.11
N LEU A 77 38.05 14.16 -41.23
CA LEU A 77 39.24 14.32 -40.39
C LEU A 77 40.55 14.24 -41.19
N PHE A 78 40.70 13.24 -42.06
CA PHE A 78 41.94 13.06 -42.84
C PHE A 78 42.15 14.19 -43.86
N PRO A 79 41.13 14.63 -44.63
CA PRO A 79 41.28 15.80 -45.51
C PRO A 79 41.56 17.09 -44.73
N GLN A 80 40.90 17.33 -43.59
CA GLN A 80 41.16 18.51 -42.75
C GLN A 80 42.60 18.57 -42.25
N LYS A 81 43.24 17.42 -42.03
CA LYS A 81 44.61 17.30 -41.54
C LYS A 81 45.63 17.08 -42.66
N ASP A 82 45.21 17.19 -43.93
CA ASP A 82 46.08 17.01 -45.10
C ASP A 82 46.79 15.64 -45.07
N VAL A 83 46.01 14.60 -44.78
CA VAL A 83 46.45 13.20 -44.71
C VAL A 83 45.86 12.41 -45.88
N ARG A 84 46.73 11.85 -46.72
CA ARG A 84 46.34 10.97 -47.82
C ARG A 84 45.92 9.59 -47.30
N PHE A 85 44.77 9.10 -47.72
CA PHE A 85 44.25 7.79 -47.36
C PHE A 85 44.22 6.85 -48.56
N LEU A 86 44.85 5.67 -48.40
CA LEU A 86 44.98 4.64 -49.44
C LEU A 86 44.39 3.31 -48.96
N ALA A 87 43.43 2.75 -49.70
CA ALA A 87 42.92 1.40 -49.48
C ALA A 87 43.23 0.50 -50.69
N ILE A 88 44.26 -0.35 -50.54
CA ILE A 88 44.91 -1.08 -51.65
C ILE A 88 43.92 -1.95 -52.44
N ASN A 89 43.17 -2.82 -51.76
CA ASN A 89 42.27 -3.76 -52.42
C ASN A 89 40.95 -3.14 -52.90
N ASN A 90 40.65 -1.92 -52.44
CA ASN A 90 39.46 -1.19 -52.84
C ASN A 90 39.75 -0.17 -53.94
N SER A 91 41.02 -0.02 -54.35
CA SER A 91 41.48 0.99 -55.31
C SER A 91 41.01 2.41 -54.94
N ILE A 92 40.98 2.72 -53.64
CA ILE A 92 40.59 4.04 -53.14
C ILE A 92 41.85 4.82 -52.82
N ASP A 93 41.95 6.01 -53.39
CA ASP A 93 42.97 7.01 -53.12
C ASP A 93 42.30 8.35 -52.87
N SER A 94 42.51 8.94 -51.69
CA SER A 94 41.88 10.21 -51.33
C SER A 94 42.32 11.38 -52.20
N ASP A 95 43.45 11.28 -52.89
CA ASP A 95 43.95 12.31 -53.80
C ASP A 95 43.24 12.28 -55.16
N ASN A 96 42.58 11.16 -55.50
CA ASN A 96 41.80 10.99 -56.73
C ASN A 96 40.31 11.15 -56.42
N ALA A 97 39.73 12.29 -56.82
CA ALA A 97 38.32 12.60 -56.56
C ALA A 97 37.33 11.55 -57.11
N SER A 98 37.64 10.87 -58.22
CA SER A 98 36.77 9.86 -58.84
C SER A 98 36.69 8.53 -58.07
N ASP A 99 37.72 8.19 -57.31
CA ASP A 99 37.84 6.88 -56.65
C ASP A 99 37.14 6.87 -55.28
N ASN A 100 36.86 8.06 -54.74
CA ASN A 100 36.30 8.27 -53.40
C ASN A 100 34.76 8.24 -53.38
N ASP A 101 34.09 8.52 -54.51
CA ASP A 101 32.63 8.57 -54.63
C ASP A 101 31.95 7.22 -54.34
N PHE A 102 32.65 6.10 -54.56
CA PHE A 102 32.13 4.75 -54.35
C PHE A 102 32.43 4.17 -52.96
N ALA A 103 33.32 4.79 -52.19
CA ALA A 103 33.73 4.33 -50.87
C ALA A 103 32.55 4.25 -49.86
N PRO A 104 31.60 5.21 -49.84
CA PRO A 104 30.39 5.10 -49.03
C PRO A 104 29.55 3.85 -49.32
N PHE A 105 29.35 3.52 -50.58
CA PHE A 105 28.56 2.36 -51.00
C PHE A 105 29.20 1.04 -50.56
N LEU A 106 30.52 0.90 -50.71
CA LEU A 106 31.26 -0.28 -50.25
C LEU A 106 31.17 -0.44 -48.72
N ASN A 107 31.21 0.66 -47.97
CA ASN A 107 31.03 0.63 -46.53
C ASN A 107 29.61 0.22 -46.11
N ILE A 108 28.59 0.71 -46.81
CA ILE A 108 27.19 0.30 -46.62
C ILE A 108 27.01 -1.20 -46.92
N MET A 109 27.58 -1.71 -48.01
CA MET A 109 27.50 -3.13 -48.35
C MET A 109 28.16 -4.00 -47.28
N ASN A 110 29.36 -3.62 -46.80
CA ASN A 110 30.04 -4.34 -45.73
C ASN A 110 29.23 -4.35 -44.42
N GLU A 111 28.56 -3.24 -44.10
CA GLU A 111 27.65 -3.16 -42.96
C GLU A 111 26.42 -4.06 -43.15
N TRP A 112 25.85 -4.06 -44.36
CA TRP A 112 24.72 -4.89 -44.73
C TRP A 112 25.05 -6.39 -44.58
N TYR A 113 26.21 -6.84 -45.07
CA TYR A 113 26.68 -8.22 -44.86
C TYR A 113 26.81 -8.60 -43.38
N ALA A 114 27.33 -7.69 -42.55
CA ALA A 114 27.43 -7.91 -41.11
C ALA A 114 26.04 -8.01 -40.45
N LYS A 115 25.09 -7.16 -40.88
CA LYS A 115 23.70 -7.16 -40.41
C LYS A 115 22.98 -8.44 -40.83
N ASP A 116 23.10 -8.86 -42.09
CA ASP A 116 22.49 -10.08 -42.62
C ASP A 116 23.03 -11.32 -41.91
N THR A 117 24.35 -11.42 -41.72
CA THR A 117 24.96 -12.51 -40.94
C THR A 117 24.42 -12.55 -39.52
N SER A 118 24.28 -11.39 -38.87
CA SER A 118 23.69 -11.30 -37.52
C SER A 118 22.24 -11.77 -37.50
N ASN A 119 21.43 -11.39 -38.49
CA ASN A 119 20.04 -11.80 -38.60
C ASN A 119 19.90 -13.31 -38.84
N LYS A 120 20.72 -13.89 -39.71
CA LYS A 120 20.76 -15.34 -39.94
C LYS A 120 21.11 -16.11 -38.67
N ILE A 121 22.13 -15.67 -37.94
CA ILE A 121 22.50 -16.28 -36.66
C ILE A 121 21.34 -16.17 -35.65
N LYS A 122 20.67 -15.01 -35.57
CA LYS A 122 19.48 -14.83 -34.72
C LYS A 122 18.35 -15.78 -35.11
N ALA A 123 18.08 -15.94 -36.40
CA ALA A 123 17.05 -16.86 -36.91
C ALA A 123 17.38 -18.32 -36.58
N VAL A 124 18.64 -18.73 -36.72
CA VAL A 124 19.09 -20.09 -36.32
C VAL A 124 18.91 -20.32 -34.82
N PHE A 125 19.25 -19.35 -33.99
CA PHE A 125 19.03 -19.45 -32.54
C PHE A 125 17.54 -19.44 -32.20
N ASP A 126 16.72 -18.61 -32.84
CA ASP A 126 15.27 -18.57 -32.63
C ASP A 126 14.61 -19.90 -33.01
N ALA A 127 14.95 -20.46 -34.18
CA ALA A 127 14.47 -21.78 -34.61
C ALA A 127 14.86 -22.89 -33.62
N ARG A 128 16.11 -22.89 -33.14
CA ARG A 128 16.54 -23.84 -32.09
C ARG A 128 15.80 -23.65 -30.77
N MET A 129 15.52 -22.41 -30.37
CA MET A 129 14.78 -22.12 -29.15
C MET A 129 13.30 -22.51 -29.27
N LYS A 130 12.69 -22.36 -30.44
CA LYS A 130 11.32 -22.85 -30.73
C LYS A 130 11.21 -24.37 -30.67
N ASP A 131 12.30 -25.06 -30.99
CA ASP A 131 12.43 -26.52 -30.91
C ASP A 131 12.79 -27.01 -29.48
N GLY A 132 12.73 -26.13 -28.47
CA GLY A 132 13.07 -26.46 -27.07
C GLY A 132 14.56 -26.69 -26.80
N LYS A 133 15.43 -26.55 -27.81
CA LYS A 133 16.86 -26.80 -27.67
C LYS A 133 17.57 -25.62 -27.02
N ARG A 134 18.27 -25.90 -25.92
CA ARG A 134 19.09 -24.94 -25.20
C ARG A 134 20.22 -24.41 -26.09
N CYS A 135 20.26 -23.09 -26.20
CA CYS A 135 21.29 -22.36 -26.92
C CYS A 135 22.35 -21.71 -26.00
N SER A 136 22.16 -21.78 -24.69
CA SER A 136 23.06 -21.18 -23.69
C SER A 136 24.00 -22.22 -23.05
N GLY A 137 25.27 -21.83 -22.94
CA GLY A 137 26.32 -22.55 -22.21
C GLY A 137 26.20 -22.49 -20.69
N SER A 138 25.35 -21.62 -20.14
CA SER A 138 25.10 -21.54 -18.69
C SER A 138 24.08 -22.61 -18.24
N ILE A 139 24.34 -23.24 -17.10
CA ILE A 139 23.47 -24.24 -16.47
C ILE A 139 22.95 -23.64 -15.16
N PRO A 140 21.66 -23.80 -14.81
CA PRO A 140 21.17 -23.42 -13.50
C PRO A 140 21.86 -24.22 -12.40
N TYR A 141 22.17 -23.58 -11.27
CA TYR A 141 22.77 -24.24 -10.12
C TYR A 141 21.84 -25.34 -9.58
N GLY A 142 22.36 -26.49 -9.13
CA GLY A 142 21.52 -27.64 -8.74
C GLY A 142 21.26 -28.65 -9.86
N TYR A 143 21.65 -28.33 -11.10
CA TYR A 143 21.62 -29.26 -12.22
C TYR A 143 22.98 -29.40 -12.89
N ASN A 144 23.20 -30.56 -13.47
CA ASN A 144 24.35 -30.92 -14.28
C ASN A 144 23.94 -31.26 -15.72
N ARG A 145 24.90 -31.17 -16.64
CA ARG A 145 24.74 -31.70 -18.00
C ARG A 145 25.18 -33.14 -18.07
N LEU A 146 24.50 -33.91 -18.90
CA LEU A 146 25.04 -35.19 -19.33
C LEU A 146 26.28 -34.97 -20.22
N PRO A 147 27.36 -35.76 -20.04
CA PRO A 147 28.53 -35.69 -20.91
C PRO A 147 28.21 -36.01 -22.39
N THR A 148 27.23 -36.89 -22.61
CA THR A 148 26.80 -37.37 -23.93
C THR A 148 25.80 -36.42 -24.61
N ASP A 149 24.88 -35.82 -23.84
CA ASP A 149 23.88 -34.89 -24.35
C ASP A 149 23.97 -33.52 -23.66
N LYS A 150 24.20 -32.48 -24.48
CA LYS A 150 24.32 -31.09 -24.02
C LYS A 150 22.96 -30.44 -23.72
N GLN A 151 21.86 -31.09 -24.11
CA GLN A 151 20.50 -30.55 -23.96
C GLN A 151 19.88 -30.94 -22.61
N THR A 152 19.98 -32.21 -22.23
CA THR A 152 19.34 -32.75 -21.04
C THR A 152 20.03 -32.30 -19.74
N LEU A 153 19.22 -31.93 -18.75
CA LEU A 153 19.65 -31.58 -17.40
C LEU A 153 19.35 -32.73 -16.43
N VAL A 154 20.32 -33.03 -15.58
CA VAL A 154 20.21 -34.04 -14.52
C VAL A 154 20.43 -33.36 -13.18
N VAL A 155 19.70 -33.78 -12.15
CA VAL A 155 19.81 -33.20 -10.81
C VAL A 155 21.19 -33.49 -10.23
N ASP A 156 21.83 -32.45 -9.68
CA ASP A 156 23.05 -32.59 -8.88
C ASP A 156 22.64 -32.83 -7.42
N PRO A 157 22.96 -33.99 -6.80
CA PRO A 157 22.55 -34.29 -5.45
C PRO A 157 22.97 -33.22 -4.43
N MET A 158 24.22 -32.74 -4.47
CA MET A 158 24.72 -31.78 -3.49
C MET A 158 24.15 -30.37 -3.70
N ALA A 159 24.21 -29.87 -4.93
CA ALA A 159 23.74 -28.53 -5.22
C ALA A 159 22.21 -28.41 -5.15
N SER A 160 21.46 -29.49 -5.43
CA SER A 160 20.00 -29.49 -5.35
C SER A 160 19.49 -29.37 -3.91
N GLU A 161 20.18 -29.96 -2.93
CA GLU A 161 19.85 -29.80 -1.51
C GLU A 161 19.97 -28.35 -1.06
N VAL A 162 21.03 -27.65 -1.49
CA VAL A 162 21.21 -26.22 -1.23
C VAL A 162 20.07 -25.40 -1.86
N VAL A 163 19.66 -25.73 -3.08
CA VAL A 163 18.52 -25.07 -3.74
C VAL A 163 17.23 -25.30 -2.95
N LYS A 164 16.95 -26.55 -2.53
CA LYS A 164 15.78 -26.87 -1.69
C LYS A 164 15.83 -26.08 -0.38
N HIS A 165 16.98 -26.05 0.27
CA HIS A 165 17.18 -25.29 1.51
C HIS A 165 16.91 -23.79 1.33
N ILE A 166 17.38 -23.18 0.24
CA ILE A 166 17.09 -21.78 -0.11
C ILE A 166 15.58 -21.51 -0.21
N PHE A 167 14.84 -22.40 -0.88
CA PHE A 167 13.40 -22.23 -1.04
C PHE A 167 12.63 -22.48 0.27
N LEU A 168 13.08 -23.42 1.10
CA LEU A 168 12.51 -23.62 2.43
C LEU A 168 12.72 -22.40 3.33
N LEU A 169 13.94 -21.84 3.41
CA LEU A 169 14.22 -20.63 4.16
C LEU A 169 13.39 -19.43 3.65
N ALA A 170 13.22 -19.31 2.33
CA ALA A 170 12.36 -18.29 1.74
C ALA A 170 10.88 -18.50 2.10
N ASN A 171 10.44 -19.76 2.14
CA ASN A 171 9.10 -20.14 2.58
C ASN A 171 8.90 -19.95 4.09
N ASP A 172 9.96 -19.97 4.90
CA ASP A 172 9.90 -19.59 6.32
C ASP A 172 9.81 -18.07 6.54
N GLY A 173 9.93 -17.29 5.47
CA GLY A 173 9.81 -15.83 5.50
C GLY A 173 11.15 -15.09 5.64
N LYS A 174 12.29 -15.78 5.55
CA LYS A 174 13.61 -15.14 5.55
C LYS A 174 13.81 -14.32 4.29
N SER A 175 14.35 -13.11 4.44
CA SER A 175 14.66 -12.25 3.31
C SER A 175 15.84 -12.81 2.50
N PRO A 176 15.97 -12.50 1.19
CA PRO A 176 17.12 -12.93 0.39
C PRO A 176 18.47 -12.46 0.93
N ARG A 177 18.48 -11.44 1.81
CA ARG A 177 19.67 -10.98 2.52
C ARG A 177 20.00 -11.94 3.66
N GLU A 178 19.05 -12.21 4.55
CA GLU A 178 19.24 -13.14 5.66
C GLU A 178 19.61 -14.54 5.15
N ILE A 179 18.99 -15.01 4.07
CA ILE A 179 19.35 -16.28 3.43
C ILE A 179 20.82 -16.27 2.97
N ALA A 180 21.28 -15.17 2.36
CA ALA A 180 22.67 -15.07 1.95
C ALA A 180 23.64 -15.03 3.15
N GLU A 181 23.26 -14.39 4.26
CA GLU A 181 24.02 -14.37 5.50
C GLU A 181 24.09 -15.79 6.11
N ILE A 182 22.97 -16.49 6.24
CA ILE A 182 22.89 -17.88 6.73
C ILE A 182 23.78 -18.81 5.91
N LEU A 183 23.66 -18.81 4.58
CA LEU A 183 24.48 -19.66 3.71
C LEU A 183 25.98 -19.34 3.79
N THR A 184 26.32 -18.08 4.05
CA THR A 184 27.71 -17.65 4.24
C THR A 184 28.25 -18.12 5.59
N GLU A 185 27.44 -18.08 6.65
CA GLU A 185 27.77 -18.60 7.98
C GLU A 185 27.94 -20.12 7.99
N GLU A 186 27.08 -20.83 7.26
CA GLU A 186 27.15 -22.28 7.02
C GLU A 186 28.31 -22.67 6.09
N LYS A 187 29.03 -21.70 5.53
CA LYS A 187 30.16 -21.87 4.60
C LYS A 187 29.80 -22.64 3.33
N VAL A 188 28.55 -22.53 2.86
CA VAL A 188 28.09 -23.16 1.62
C VAL A 188 28.80 -22.54 0.42
N LEU A 189 29.32 -23.38 -0.49
CA LEU A 189 30.00 -22.90 -1.70
C LEU A 189 29.03 -22.17 -2.64
N ILE A 190 29.45 -21.03 -3.16
CA ILE A 190 28.68 -20.29 -4.18
C ILE A 190 28.62 -21.09 -5.50
N PRO A 191 27.60 -20.86 -6.36
CA PRO A 191 27.46 -21.61 -7.61
C PRO A 191 28.69 -21.60 -8.52
N ALA A 192 29.43 -20.49 -8.58
CA ALA A 192 30.65 -20.38 -9.37
C ALA A 192 31.83 -21.19 -8.79
N ALA A 193 31.94 -21.24 -7.46
CA ALA A 193 32.98 -22.02 -6.78
C ALA A 193 32.67 -23.51 -6.84
N HIS A 194 31.41 -23.89 -6.59
CA HIS A 194 30.93 -25.26 -6.73
C HIS A 194 31.18 -25.81 -8.14
N ALA A 195 30.83 -25.03 -9.19
CA ALA A 195 31.12 -25.43 -10.56
C ALA A 195 32.62 -25.54 -10.84
N LYS A 196 33.47 -24.70 -10.24
CA LYS A 196 34.92 -24.80 -10.45
C LYS A 196 35.52 -26.05 -9.81
N GLU A 197 35.00 -26.48 -8.66
CA GLU A 197 35.53 -27.60 -7.88
C GLU A 197 35.02 -28.96 -8.38
N TYR A 198 33.70 -29.08 -8.61
CA TYR A 198 33.07 -30.35 -8.96
C TYR A 198 32.79 -30.52 -10.46
N HIS A 199 32.63 -29.42 -11.21
CA HIS A 199 32.19 -29.42 -12.61
C HIS A 199 32.96 -28.43 -13.51
N PRO A 200 34.30 -28.55 -13.63
CA PRO A 200 35.14 -27.59 -14.36
C PRO A 200 34.72 -27.40 -15.83
N GLU A 201 34.09 -28.40 -16.45
CA GLU A 201 33.50 -28.34 -17.79
C GLU A 201 32.31 -27.37 -17.91
N GLN A 202 31.67 -27.03 -16.79
CA GLN A 202 30.53 -26.12 -16.70
C GLN A 202 30.93 -24.71 -16.24
N TYR A 203 32.17 -24.55 -15.76
CA TYR A 203 32.67 -23.31 -15.21
C TYR A 203 32.87 -22.25 -16.29
N ASN A 204 32.10 -21.16 -16.19
CA ASN A 204 32.10 -20.07 -17.19
C ASN A 204 33.17 -18.98 -16.93
N GLY A 205 34.20 -19.26 -16.12
CA GLY A 205 35.28 -18.30 -15.86
C GLY A 205 34.89 -17.12 -14.96
N ILE A 206 33.80 -17.23 -14.21
CA ILE A 206 33.29 -16.16 -13.33
C ILE A 206 34.24 -15.99 -12.15
N LYS A 207 34.88 -14.82 -12.06
CA LYS A 207 35.75 -14.49 -10.94
C LYS A 207 34.92 -14.20 -9.69
N TYR A 208 35.37 -14.74 -8.56
CA TYR A 208 34.85 -14.46 -7.23
C TYR A 208 36.04 -14.23 -6.28
N ALA A 209 35.85 -13.39 -5.26
CA ALA A 209 36.87 -13.15 -4.24
C ALA A 209 36.88 -14.33 -3.26
N ASP A 210 35.74 -14.56 -2.61
CA ASP A 210 35.59 -15.61 -1.60
C ASP A 210 34.62 -16.71 -2.08
N PRO A 211 34.99 -18.01 -1.94
CA PRO A 211 34.16 -19.14 -2.39
C PRO A 211 32.83 -19.31 -1.63
N CYS A 212 32.70 -18.77 -0.42
CA CYS A 212 31.54 -19.00 0.46
C CYS A 212 30.68 -17.74 0.67
N ILE A 213 31.04 -16.59 0.10
CA ILE A 213 30.27 -15.35 0.29
C ILE A 213 29.10 -15.30 -0.70
N TRP A 214 27.89 -15.52 -0.19
CA TRP A 214 26.69 -15.46 -0.97
C TRP A 214 26.23 -14.02 -1.22
N SER A 215 26.00 -13.68 -2.49
CA SER A 215 25.40 -12.40 -2.83
C SER A 215 23.87 -12.48 -2.80
N VAL A 216 23.22 -11.43 -2.31
CA VAL A 216 21.75 -11.29 -2.34
C VAL A 216 21.20 -11.44 -3.77
N SER A 217 21.97 -11.01 -4.78
CA SER A 217 21.59 -11.13 -6.19
C SER A 217 21.59 -12.58 -6.68
N SER A 218 22.49 -13.41 -6.15
CA SER A 218 22.56 -14.85 -6.47
C SER A 218 21.33 -15.57 -5.93
N VAL A 219 20.97 -15.31 -4.67
CA VAL A 219 19.77 -15.90 -4.04
C VAL A 219 18.50 -15.47 -4.79
N ARG A 220 18.34 -14.19 -5.11
CA ARG A 220 17.19 -13.70 -5.90
C ARG A 220 17.08 -14.42 -7.25
N LYS A 221 18.20 -14.52 -7.99
CA LYS A 221 18.24 -15.22 -9.28
C LYS A 221 17.90 -16.71 -9.18
N ILE A 222 18.14 -17.36 -8.04
CA ILE A 222 17.74 -18.75 -7.82
C ILE A 222 16.23 -18.79 -7.58
N LEU A 223 15.72 -17.96 -6.68
CA LEU A 223 14.29 -17.89 -6.39
C LEU A 223 13.43 -17.49 -7.61
N ASP A 224 13.95 -16.70 -8.55
CA ASP A 224 13.23 -16.26 -9.77
C ASP A 224 13.17 -17.31 -10.89
N ARG A 225 13.98 -18.38 -10.84
CA ARG A 225 14.10 -19.33 -11.96
C ARG A 225 13.00 -20.39 -11.92
N GLN A 226 12.18 -20.43 -12.96
CA GLN A 226 11.19 -21.49 -13.19
C GLN A 226 11.83 -22.83 -13.57
N GLU A 227 13.13 -22.85 -13.92
CA GLU A 227 13.84 -24.09 -14.23
C GLU A 227 13.86 -25.10 -13.06
N TYR A 228 13.65 -24.65 -11.82
CA TYR A 228 13.56 -25.54 -10.67
C TYR A 228 12.25 -26.36 -10.60
N LEU A 229 11.24 -25.99 -11.40
CA LEU A 229 10.01 -26.74 -11.61
C LEU A 229 10.14 -27.78 -12.75
N GLY A 230 11.33 -27.97 -13.30
CA GLY A 230 11.55 -28.88 -14.43
C GLY A 230 11.19 -28.27 -15.78
N HIS A 231 10.97 -26.95 -15.85
CA HIS A 231 10.62 -26.24 -17.09
C HIS A 231 11.84 -25.66 -17.78
N THR A 232 11.86 -25.60 -19.11
CA THR A 232 12.91 -24.90 -19.86
C THR A 232 12.39 -23.58 -20.39
N VAL A 233 12.94 -22.47 -19.87
CA VAL A 233 12.58 -21.11 -20.31
C VAL A 233 13.68 -20.54 -21.21
N LEU A 234 13.36 -20.33 -22.48
CA LEU A 234 14.27 -19.82 -23.51
C LEU A 234 13.90 -18.39 -23.91
N ARG A 235 14.81 -17.75 -24.68
CA ARG A 235 14.65 -16.36 -25.16
C ARG A 235 14.54 -15.29 -24.04
N LYS A 236 15.07 -15.54 -22.84
CA LYS A 236 15.12 -14.55 -21.72
C LYS A 236 15.76 -13.19 -22.06
N SER A 237 16.63 -13.15 -23.08
CA SER A 237 17.20 -11.88 -23.55
C SER A 237 17.42 -11.87 -25.05
N VAL A 238 17.13 -10.73 -25.68
CA VAL A 238 17.30 -10.49 -27.11
C VAL A 238 18.28 -9.34 -27.35
N SER A 239 19.10 -9.46 -28.39
CA SER A 239 19.97 -8.37 -28.81
C SER A 239 19.17 -7.37 -29.64
N THR A 240 19.01 -6.15 -29.13
CA THR A 240 18.20 -5.09 -29.76
C THR A 240 18.86 -4.52 -31.00
N ASN A 241 20.19 -4.37 -30.97
CA ASN A 241 20.93 -3.77 -32.08
C ASN A 241 22.25 -4.51 -32.29
N PHE A 242 22.51 -4.91 -33.55
CA PHE A 242 23.74 -5.60 -33.93
C PHE A 242 25.00 -4.72 -33.73
N LYS A 243 24.86 -3.39 -33.77
CA LYS A 243 25.95 -2.42 -33.58
C LYS A 243 26.28 -2.18 -32.11
N LEU A 244 25.25 -2.02 -31.27
CA LEU A 244 25.42 -1.61 -29.87
C LEU A 244 25.75 -2.79 -28.96
N HIS A 245 25.56 -4.02 -29.44
CA HIS A 245 25.68 -5.27 -28.65
C HIS A 245 24.88 -5.25 -27.33
N LYS A 246 23.93 -4.34 -27.21
CA LYS A 246 23.02 -4.24 -26.07
C LYS A 246 22.02 -5.38 -26.15
N ARG A 247 21.75 -5.98 -24.99
CA ARG A 247 20.72 -7.00 -24.82
C ARG A 247 19.61 -6.41 -23.96
N LYS A 248 18.36 -6.61 -24.37
CA LYS A 248 17.17 -6.30 -23.57
C LYS A 248 16.70 -7.61 -22.95
N SER A 249 16.22 -7.54 -21.71
CA SER A 249 15.41 -8.62 -21.15
C SER A 249 14.10 -8.70 -21.91
N THR A 250 13.64 -9.92 -22.17
CA THR A 250 12.43 -10.18 -22.94
C THR A 250 11.24 -10.31 -22.00
N ASP A 251 10.09 -9.79 -22.42
CA ASP A 251 8.82 -9.86 -21.69
C ASP A 251 8.28 -11.31 -21.71
N GLU A 252 7.39 -11.70 -20.79
CA GLU A 252 7.00 -13.11 -20.59
C GLU A 252 6.34 -13.73 -21.83
N GLU A 253 5.53 -12.97 -22.57
CA GLU A 253 4.84 -13.40 -23.81
C GLU A 253 5.80 -13.74 -24.95
N GLU A 254 7.00 -13.14 -24.96
CA GLU A 254 8.02 -13.40 -25.97
C GLU A 254 8.95 -14.57 -25.60
N GLN A 255 8.83 -15.11 -24.38
CA GLN A 255 9.63 -16.24 -23.91
C GLN A 255 9.01 -17.56 -24.36
N TYR A 256 9.85 -18.51 -24.75
CA TYR A 256 9.39 -19.87 -25.03
C TYR A 256 9.53 -20.70 -23.76
N VAL A 257 8.42 -21.16 -23.22
CA VAL A 257 8.35 -22.00 -22.01
C VAL A 257 7.97 -23.42 -22.43
N PHE A 258 8.86 -24.36 -22.15
CA PHE A 258 8.62 -25.79 -22.35
C PHE A 258 8.44 -26.44 -20.99
N TYR A 259 7.25 -26.99 -20.74
CA TYR A 259 6.92 -27.63 -19.47
C TYR A 259 7.52 -29.03 -19.37
N ASN A 260 7.83 -29.46 -18.14
CA ASN A 260 8.27 -30.82 -17.78
C ASN A 260 9.39 -31.42 -18.66
N THR A 261 10.44 -30.65 -18.94
CA THR A 261 11.56 -31.12 -19.77
C THR A 261 12.62 -31.89 -18.97
N HIS A 262 12.69 -31.69 -17.66
CA HIS A 262 13.66 -32.34 -16.78
C HIS A 262 13.08 -32.51 -15.37
N GLU A 263 13.75 -33.31 -14.53
CA GLU A 263 13.29 -33.61 -13.18
C GLU A 263 13.23 -32.34 -12.32
N PRO A 264 12.08 -32.03 -11.68
CA PRO A 264 11.94 -30.85 -10.83
C PRO A 264 12.68 -31.02 -9.50
N ILE A 265 13.40 -29.98 -9.08
CA ILE A 265 14.01 -29.92 -7.73
C ILE A 265 12.96 -29.51 -6.68
N ILE A 266 11.93 -28.76 -7.09
CA ILE A 266 10.97 -28.08 -6.22
C ILE A 266 9.54 -28.37 -6.70
N SER A 267 8.60 -28.50 -5.75
CA SER A 267 7.18 -28.63 -6.07
C SER A 267 6.57 -27.30 -6.51
N GLN A 268 5.55 -27.37 -7.37
CA GLN A 268 4.78 -26.21 -7.82
C GLN A 268 4.23 -25.40 -6.63
N GLU A 269 3.68 -26.10 -5.62
CA GLU A 269 3.13 -25.49 -4.41
C GLU A 269 4.16 -24.67 -3.62
N LEU A 270 5.38 -25.19 -3.44
CA LEU A 270 6.44 -24.49 -2.72
C LEU A 270 6.90 -23.26 -3.49
N TRP A 271 7.04 -23.38 -4.82
CA TRP A 271 7.41 -22.25 -5.66
C TRP A 271 6.35 -21.14 -5.63
N ASP A 272 5.07 -21.50 -5.77
CA ASP A 272 3.95 -20.56 -5.73
C ASP A 272 3.84 -19.86 -4.37
N SER A 273 4.05 -20.58 -3.26
CA SER A 273 4.10 -19.99 -1.92
C SER A 273 5.22 -18.94 -1.81
N VAL A 274 6.42 -19.29 -2.29
CA VAL A 274 7.59 -18.39 -2.26
C VAL A 274 7.38 -17.16 -3.14
N GLN A 275 6.86 -17.31 -4.37
CA GLN A 275 6.59 -16.15 -5.24
C GLN A 275 5.52 -15.23 -4.65
N ARG A 276 4.42 -15.80 -4.13
CA ARG A 276 3.38 -15.01 -3.44
C ARG A 276 3.97 -14.19 -2.30
N ARG A 277 4.81 -14.80 -1.45
CA ARG A 277 5.51 -14.09 -0.36
C ARG A 277 6.43 -12.97 -0.87
N ARG A 278 7.19 -13.23 -1.94
CA ARG A 278 8.13 -12.25 -2.52
C ARG A 278 7.42 -11.07 -3.20
N GLN A 279 6.29 -11.29 -3.84
CA GLN A 279 5.45 -10.21 -4.39
C GLN A 279 4.85 -9.33 -3.28
N ARG A 280 4.61 -9.90 -2.10
CA ARG A 280 4.11 -9.17 -0.91
C ARG A 280 5.22 -8.39 -0.19
N ALA A 281 6.47 -8.84 -0.25
CA ALA A 281 7.59 -8.19 0.42
C ALA A 281 7.76 -6.73 -0.02
N ASN A 282 7.68 -5.80 0.95
CA ASN A 282 7.91 -4.38 0.69
C ASN A 282 9.38 -4.10 0.37
N ARG A 283 9.64 -3.08 -0.47
CA ARG A 283 10.98 -2.48 -0.58
C ARG A 283 11.39 -1.99 0.80
N THR A 284 12.42 -2.61 1.39
CA THR A 284 13.04 -2.13 2.63
C THR A 284 13.42 -0.66 2.45
N ALA A 285 12.99 0.22 3.35
CA ALA A 285 13.41 1.61 3.34
C ALA A 285 14.94 1.70 3.45
N ALA A 286 15.54 2.69 2.79
CA ALA A 286 17.00 2.86 2.72
C ALA A 286 17.70 3.09 4.08
N ARG A 287 16.95 3.31 5.18
CA ARG A 287 17.46 3.39 6.54
C ARG A 287 16.53 2.58 7.47
N GLY A 288 17.08 1.59 8.16
CA GLY A 288 16.50 0.72 9.21
C GLY A 288 14.97 0.70 9.37
N THR A 289 14.28 -0.34 8.87
CA THR A 289 13.82 -1.56 9.60
C THR A 289 12.96 -1.30 10.84
N HIS A 290 11.89 -0.53 10.67
CA HIS A 290 10.63 -0.95 11.30
C HIS A 290 9.89 -1.80 10.28
N THR A 291 10.06 -3.12 10.37
CA THR A 291 9.23 -4.09 9.65
C THR A 291 8.13 -4.55 10.60
N ASN A 292 6.91 -4.54 10.10
CA ASN A 292 5.76 -5.05 10.84
C ASN A 292 5.13 -6.18 10.02
N ARG A 293 4.63 -7.23 10.67
CA ARG A 293 4.02 -8.42 10.07
C ARG A 293 2.95 -8.11 9.02
N LEU A 294 2.17 -7.06 9.24
CA LEU A 294 1.09 -6.60 8.34
C LEU A 294 1.59 -5.94 7.05
N SER A 295 2.92 -5.77 6.90
CA SER A 295 3.53 -5.09 5.76
C SER A 295 3.33 -5.91 4.48
N GLY A 296 2.65 -5.32 3.50
CA GLY A 296 2.36 -5.96 2.22
C GLY A 296 1.00 -6.67 2.17
N TYR A 297 0.28 -6.77 3.30
CA TYR A 297 -1.03 -7.41 3.40
C TYR A 297 -2.20 -6.42 3.39
N LEU A 298 -1.96 -5.16 3.78
CA LEU A 298 -3.00 -4.13 3.88
C LEU A 298 -3.20 -3.38 2.56
N TYR A 299 -4.43 -3.37 2.06
CA TYR A 299 -4.87 -2.68 0.84
C TYR A 299 -5.99 -1.69 1.15
N CYS A 300 -6.02 -0.60 0.40
CA CYS A 300 -7.07 0.41 0.48
C CYS A 300 -8.26 -0.03 -0.39
N ALA A 301 -9.48 -0.01 0.17
CA ALA A 301 -10.70 -0.31 -0.59
C ALA A 301 -10.95 0.71 -1.71
N ASP A 302 -10.70 2.00 -1.46
CA ASP A 302 -11.08 3.08 -2.37
C ASP A 302 -10.15 3.22 -3.58
N CYS A 303 -8.84 2.99 -3.39
CA CYS A 303 -7.84 3.18 -4.45
C CYS A 303 -7.08 1.92 -4.85
N GLY A 304 -7.33 0.78 -4.20
CA GLY A 304 -6.67 -0.51 -4.46
C GLY A 304 -5.18 -0.55 -4.14
N ARG A 305 -4.55 0.56 -3.73
CA ARG A 305 -3.12 0.62 -3.41
C ARG A 305 -2.83 0.06 -2.01
N ARG A 306 -1.62 -0.47 -1.84
CA ARG A 306 -1.12 -0.94 -0.53
C ARG A 306 -1.01 0.21 0.48
N LEU A 307 -1.30 -0.07 1.74
CA LEU A 307 -1.06 0.88 2.83
C LEU A 307 0.43 0.88 3.21
N THR A 308 0.94 2.06 3.53
CA THR A 308 2.33 2.29 3.96
C THR A 308 2.43 2.41 5.47
N LEU A 309 3.44 1.77 6.06
CA LEU A 309 3.72 1.85 7.49
C LEU A 309 4.13 3.27 7.89
N GLN A 310 3.52 3.78 8.96
CA GLN A 310 3.83 5.04 9.61
C GLN A 310 4.19 4.77 11.07
N THR A 311 5.36 5.22 11.48
CA THR A 311 5.84 5.15 12.86
C THR A 311 5.49 6.43 13.61
N HIS A 312 4.86 6.29 14.77
CA HIS A 312 4.55 7.38 15.69
C HIS A 312 5.39 7.24 16.95
N TYR A 313 6.17 8.27 17.26
CA TYR A 313 7.00 8.31 18.47
C TYR A 313 6.38 9.23 19.51
N SER A 314 6.01 8.67 20.66
CA SER A 314 5.52 9.46 21.79
C SER A 314 6.69 10.01 22.60
N LYS A 315 6.89 11.33 22.60
CA LYS A 315 7.93 11.98 23.43
C LYS A 315 7.70 11.83 24.94
N LYS A 316 6.45 11.59 25.35
CA LYS A 316 6.04 11.56 26.76
C LYS A 316 6.26 10.20 27.40
N ASP A 317 5.91 9.14 26.69
CA ASP A 317 5.97 7.75 27.19
C ASP A 317 7.14 6.96 26.58
N ARG A 318 7.93 7.58 25.67
CA ARG A 318 8.96 6.91 24.84
C ARG A 318 8.47 5.66 24.09
N SER A 319 7.15 5.52 23.94
CA SER A 319 6.53 4.40 23.24
C SER A 319 6.56 4.62 21.72
N LEU A 320 6.82 3.53 20.99
CA LEU A 320 6.63 3.46 19.55
C LEU A 320 5.24 2.89 19.26
N GLN A 321 4.49 3.56 18.39
CA GLN A 321 3.23 3.03 17.87
C GLN A 321 3.28 2.96 16.35
N TYR A 322 2.70 1.90 15.79
CA TYR A 322 2.65 1.67 14.35
C TYR A 322 1.23 1.87 13.84
N SER A 323 1.11 2.57 12.72
CA SER A 323 -0.15 2.70 11.99
C SER A 323 0.11 2.55 10.50
N TYR A 324 -0.90 2.13 9.75
CA TYR A 324 -0.84 2.04 8.30
C TYR A 324 -1.69 3.14 7.69
N ARG A 325 -1.11 3.89 6.75
CA ARG A 325 -1.77 4.98 6.01
C ARG A 325 -1.95 4.57 4.55
N CYS A 326 -3.03 4.99 3.90
CA CYS A 326 -3.21 4.81 2.46
C CYS A 326 -1.98 5.27 1.64
N GLY A 327 -1.40 4.36 0.85
CA GLY A 327 -0.26 4.65 -0.01
C GLY A 327 -0.59 5.59 -1.17
N GLY A 328 -1.84 5.56 -1.67
CA GLY A 328 -2.34 6.52 -2.65
C GLY A 328 -2.24 7.95 -2.14
N TYR A 329 -2.83 8.21 -0.98
CA TYR A 329 -2.75 9.49 -0.29
C TYR A 329 -1.32 9.89 0.08
N ALA A 330 -0.52 8.94 0.61
CA ALA A 330 0.88 9.20 0.99
C ALA A 330 1.76 9.61 -0.20
N SER A 331 1.55 8.99 -1.37
CA SER A 331 2.30 9.29 -2.59
C SER A 331 1.97 10.66 -3.20
N ARG A 332 0.82 11.26 -2.85
CA ARG A 332 0.27 12.48 -3.47
C ARG A 332 0.04 12.40 -4.99
N VAL A 333 0.21 11.23 -5.61
CA VAL A 333 0.03 11.02 -7.07
C VAL A 333 -1.41 10.62 -7.40
N ASN A 334 -2.13 9.99 -6.46
CA ASN A 334 -3.54 9.67 -6.59
C ASN A 334 -4.34 10.36 -5.48
N SER A 335 -5.47 10.97 -5.83
CA SER A 335 -6.42 11.59 -4.91
C SER A 335 -7.24 10.53 -4.17
N CYS A 336 -6.63 9.84 -3.22
CA CYS A 336 -7.36 9.02 -2.24
C CYS A 336 -7.53 9.80 -0.92
N THR A 337 -8.51 9.43 -0.10
CA THR A 337 -8.80 10.07 1.18
C THR A 337 -7.76 9.73 2.25
N ALA A 338 -7.66 10.59 3.26
CA ALA A 338 -6.70 10.46 4.34
C ALA A 338 -7.19 9.47 5.41
N HIS A 339 -7.08 8.17 5.16
CA HIS A 339 -7.37 7.14 6.16
C HIS A 339 -6.13 6.40 6.65
N SER A 340 -6.17 6.06 7.94
CA SER A 340 -5.17 5.22 8.59
C SER A 340 -5.80 4.30 9.64
N ILE A 341 -5.13 3.17 9.88
CA ILE A 341 -5.53 2.17 10.85
C ILE A 341 -4.35 1.80 11.76
N SER A 342 -4.61 1.57 13.05
CA SER A 342 -3.58 1.15 14.02
C SER A 342 -3.25 -0.33 13.83
N VAL A 343 -1.97 -0.70 13.98
CA VAL A 343 -1.54 -2.11 13.94
C VAL A 343 -2.25 -2.93 15.03
N ASP A 344 -2.25 -2.43 16.27
CA ASP A 344 -2.84 -3.13 17.41
C ASP A 344 -4.32 -3.46 17.18
N ASN A 345 -5.05 -2.58 16.48
CA ASN A 345 -6.46 -2.80 16.16
C ASN A 345 -6.64 -3.90 15.11
N VAL A 346 -5.77 -3.96 14.10
CA VAL A 346 -5.82 -4.99 13.06
C VAL A 346 -5.43 -6.34 13.64
N GLU A 347 -4.37 -6.41 14.46
CA GLU A 347 -3.96 -7.67 15.10
C GLU A 347 -5.03 -8.18 16.08
N ALA A 348 -5.64 -7.29 16.87
CA ALA A 348 -6.77 -7.67 17.73
C ALA A 348 -7.95 -8.21 16.93
N LEU A 349 -8.28 -7.59 15.79
CA LEU A 349 -9.38 -8.03 14.91
C LEU A 349 -9.09 -9.41 14.29
N ILE A 350 -7.85 -9.64 13.84
CA ILE A 350 -7.46 -10.95 13.30
C ILE A 350 -7.56 -12.01 14.40
N LEU A 351 -7.05 -11.71 15.60
CA LEU A 351 -7.03 -12.65 16.71
C LEU A 351 -8.45 -13.02 17.15
N SER A 352 -9.36 -12.04 17.22
CA SER A 352 -10.77 -12.30 17.53
C SER A 352 -11.42 -13.16 16.45
N THR A 353 -11.12 -12.90 15.17
CA THR A 353 -11.67 -13.67 14.04
C THR A 353 -11.16 -15.11 14.02
N VAL A 354 -9.86 -15.33 14.25
CA VAL A 354 -9.27 -16.68 14.30
C VAL A 354 -9.78 -17.47 15.50
N LYS A 355 -9.88 -16.85 16.69
CA LYS A 355 -10.47 -17.51 17.87
C LYS A 355 -11.91 -17.93 17.61
N ARG A 356 -12.66 -17.08 16.93
CA ARG A 356 -14.05 -17.34 16.56
C ARG A 356 -14.17 -18.51 15.60
N PHE A 357 -13.35 -18.55 14.56
CA PHE A 357 -13.30 -19.70 13.65
C PHE A 357 -12.87 -20.98 14.37
N SER A 358 -11.87 -20.89 15.25
CA SER A 358 -11.45 -22.03 16.09
C SER A 358 -12.61 -22.56 16.93
N ARG A 359 -13.39 -21.69 17.58
CA ARG A 359 -14.53 -22.10 18.42
C ARG A 359 -15.64 -22.74 17.59
N PHE A 360 -15.95 -22.15 16.44
CA PHE A 360 -16.98 -22.66 15.55
C PHE A 360 -16.62 -24.03 14.95
N VAL A 361 -15.38 -24.19 14.48
CA VAL A 361 -14.85 -25.49 13.99
C VAL A 361 -14.80 -26.55 15.08
N LEU A 362 -14.54 -26.17 16.35
CA LEU A 362 -14.56 -27.09 17.48
C LEU A 362 -15.98 -27.53 17.87
N ASN A 363 -16.99 -26.67 17.65
CA ASN A 363 -18.38 -26.96 18.00
C ASN A 363 -19.09 -27.79 16.90
N ASP A 364 -19.00 -27.37 15.63
CA ASP A 364 -19.64 -28.07 14.51
C ASP A 364 -18.89 -27.82 13.18
N GLU A 365 -18.04 -28.77 12.82
CA GLU A 365 -17.24 -28.73 11.60
C GLU A 365 -18.08 -28.90 10.33
N GLU A 366 -19.15 -29.71 10.39
CA GLU A 366 -19.99 -29.94 9.22
C GLU A 366 -20.87 -28.72 8.93
N ALA A 367 -21.40 -28.07 9.96
CA ALA A 367 -22.11 -26.80 9.81
C ALA A 367 -21.18 -25.72 9.25
N PHE A 368 -19.94 -25.61 9.74
CA PHE A 368 -18.97 -24.64 9.24
C PHE A 368 -18.62 -24.86 7.77
N ALA A 369 -18.36 -26.11 7.39
CA ALA A 369 -18.06 -26.46 6.01
C ALA A 369 -19.25 -26.15 5.09
N LYS A 370 -20.48 -26.41 5.53
CA LYS A 370 -21.71 -26.10 4.78
C LYS A 370 -21.95 -24.59 4.66
N GLU A 371 -21.73 -23.83 5.73
CA GLU A 371 -21.91 -22.37 5.74
C GLU A 371 -20.85 -21.67 4.86
N LEU A 372 -19.60 -22.12 4.92
CA LEU A 372 -18.56 -21.69 3.99
C LEU A 372 -18.91 -22.04 2.54
N GLN A 373 -19.39 -23.27 2.29
CA GLN A 373 -19.79 -23.69 0.96
C GLN A 373 -21.01 -22.90 0.46
N ALA A 374 -21.94 -22.53 1.34
CA ALA A 374 -23.10 -21.68 1.02
C ALA A 374 -22.67 -20.24 0.66
N LEU A 375 -21.82 -19.61 1.47
CA LEU A 375 -21.28 -18.27 1.18
C LEU A 375 -20.52 -18.21 -0.15
N TRP A 376 -19.85 -19.29 -0.52
CA TRP A 376 -19.21 -19.44 -1.82
C TRP A 376 -20.21 -19.62 -2.96
N ASN A 377 -21.22 -20.48 -2.77
CA ASN A 377 -22.27 -20.70 -3.76
C ASN A 377 -23.10 -19.43 -4.00
N ASP A 378 -23.39 -18.62 -2.97
CA ASP A 378 -24.14 -17.36 -3.10
C ASP A 378 -23.40 -16.30 -3.92
N LYS A 379 -22.06 -16.30 -3.91
CA LYS A 379 -21.25 -15.44 -4.80
C LYS A 379 -21.22 -15.92 -6.26
N GLN A 380 -21.65 -17.15 -6.54
CA GLN A 380 -21.53 -17.78 -7.87
C GLN A 380 -22.82 -18.42 -8.42
N ALA A 381 -23.97 -18.22 -7.77
CA ALA A 381 -25.12 -19.13 -7.86
C ALA A 381 -25.71 -19.42 -9.27
N ASP A 382 -25.43 -18.61 -10.29
CA ASP A 382 -25.98 -18.82 -11.64
C ASP A 382 -24.98 -19.38 -12.68
N LYS A 383 -23.66 -19.24 -12.48
CA LYS A 383 -22.64 -19.60 -13.49
C LYS A 383 -22.31 -21.09 -13.63
N PRO A 384 -22.15 -21.91 -12.57
CA PRO A 384 -21.48 -23.21 -12.71
C PRO A 384 -22.36 -24.26 -13.41
N LYS A 385 -23.69 -24.22 -13.20
CA LYS A 385 -24.62 -25.11 -13.91
C LYS A 385 -24.74 -24.73 -15.39
N GLN A 386 -24.70 -23.44 -15.71
CA GLN A 386 -24.67 -22.96 -17.09
C GLN A 386 -23.38 -23.38 -17.79
N ASN A 387 -22.21 -23.13 -17.18
CA ASN A 387 -20.91 -23.47 -17.74
C ASN A 387 -20.75 -24.98 -18.03
N GLN A 388 -21.21 -25.87 -17.13
CA GLN A 388 -21.18 -27.31 -17.40
C GLN A 388 -22.09 -27.72 -18.57
N SER A 389 -23.28 -27.10 -18.69
CA SER A 389 -24.20 -27.38 -19.79
C SER A 389 -23.68 -26.84 -21.14
N GLU A 390 -23.03 -25.67 -21.14
CA GLU A 390 -22.41 -25.08 -22.32
C GLU A 390 -21.18 -25.87 -22.77
N LEU A 391 -20.35 -26.34 -21.83
CA LEU A 391 -19.21 -27.21 -22.13
C LEU A 391 -19.66 -28.50 -22.84
N GLN A 392 -20.73 -29.13 -22.34
CA GLN A 392 -21.31 -30.29 -23.02
C GLN A 392 -21.83 -29.94 -24.43
N ARG A 393 -22.38 -28.74 -24.61
CA ARG A 393 -22.84 -28.27 -25.92
C ARG A 393 -21.68 -28.06 -26.90
N TYR A 394 -20.59 -27.43 -26.48
CA TYR A 394 -19.41 -27.25 -27.34
C TYR A 394 -18.73 -28.56 -27.68
N ARG A 395 -18.61 -29.50 -26.72
CA ARG A 395 -18.06 -30.83 -27.00
C ARG A 395 -18.90 -31.60 -28.01
N LYS A 396 -20.23 -31.59 -27.87
CA LYS A 396 -21.14 -32.21 -28.87
C LYS A 396 -20.93 -31.61 -30.26
N ARG A 397 -20.81 -30.28 -30.36
CA ARG A 397 -20.57 -29.60 -31.64
C ARG A 397 -19.22 -29.96 -32.24
N TYR A 398 -18.18 -30.08 -31.41
CA TYR A 398 -16.85 -30.52 -31.84
C TYR A 398 -16.87 -31.96 -32.39
N ASP A 399 -17.59 -32.87 -31.72
CA ASP A 399 -17.76 -34.25 -32.17
C ASP A 399 -18.55 -34.33 -33.49
N GLU A 400 -19.60 -33.51 -33.65
CA GLU A 400 -20.35 -33.37 -34.90
C GLU A 400 -19.46 -32.92 -36.07
N LEU A 401 -18.64 -31.88 -35.86
CA LEU A 401 -17.69 -31.40 -36.86
C LEU A 401 -16.66 -32.46 -37.23
N THR A 402 -16.17 -33.22 -36.25
CA THR A 402 -15.23 -34.34 -36.47
C THR A 402 -15.87 -35.40 -37.37
N ALA A 403 -17.15 -35.73 -37.15
CA ALA A 403 -17.89 -36.67 -37.98
C ALA A 403 -18.09 -36.14 -39.40
N LEU A 404 -18.38 -34.83 -39.54
CA LEU A 404 -18.54 -34.16 -40.84
C LEU A 404 -17.23 -34.11 -41.63
N ILE A 405 -16.10 -33.82 -40.99
CA ILE A 405 -14.77 -33.83 -41.60
C ILE A 405 -14.42 -35.24 -42.12
N ARG A 406 -14.70 -36.28 -41.32
CA ARG A 406 -14.53 -37.67 -41.75
C ARG A 406 -15.39 -37.99 -42.99
N GLY A 407 -16.66 -37.57 -42.98
CA GLY A 407 -17.55 -37.74 -44.13
C GLY A 407 -17.09 -36.97 -45.38
N LEU A 408 -16.54 -35.76 -45.22
CA LEU A 408 -15.96 -34.99 -46.33
C LEU A 408 -14.77 -35.71 -46.98
N TYR A 409 -13.92 -36.34 -46.17
CA TYR A 409 -12.79 -37.12 -46.66
C TYR A 409 -13.25 -38.37 -47.42
N GLU A 410 -14.26 -39.08 -46.91
CA GLU A 410 -14.88 -40.24 -47.57
C GLU A 410 -15.55 -39.83 -48.92
N ASN A 411 -16.19 -38.66 -48.97
CA ASN A 411 -16.80 -38.10 -50.19
C ASN A 411 -15.77 -37.63 -51.23
N LEU A 412 -14.59 -37.19 -50.80
CA LEU A 412 -13.46 -36.85 -51.68
C LEU A 412 -12.88 -38.11 -52.33
N ILE A 413 -12.64 -39.16 -51.55
CA ILE A 413 -12.09 -40.44 -52.05
C ILE A 413 -13.06 -41.12 -53.03
N SER A 414 -14.36 -41.03 -52.77
CA SER A 414 -15.40 -41.57 -53.67
C SER A 414 -15.63 -40.73 -54.94
N GLY A 415 -14.92 -39.59 -55.08
CA GLY A 415 -14.99 -38.73 -56.27
C GLY A 415 -16.29 -37.93 -56.40
N LEU A 416 -17.13 -37.91 -55.37
CA LEU A 416 -18.41 -37.20 -55.34
C LEU A 416 -18.25 -35.68 -55.16
N LEU A 417 -17.07 -35.23 -54.69
CA LEU A 417 -16.83 -33.85 -54.31
C LEU A 417 -15.53 -33.29 -54.94
N PRO A 418 -15.59 -32.17 -55.69
CA PRO A 418 -14.41 -31.55 -56.27
C PRO A 418 -13.40 -31.04 -55.23
N GLU A 419 -12.10 -31.23 -55.48
CA GLU A 419 -11.01 -30.87 -54.55
C GLU A 419 -11.07 -29.40 -54.07
N ARG A 420 -11.51 -28.48 -54.94
CA ARG A 420 -11.69 -27.06 -54.60
C ARG A 420 -12.73 -26.84 -53.50
N GLN A 421 -13.86 -27.54 -53.56
CA GLN A 421 -14.93 -27.43 -52.57
C GLN A 421 -14.56 -28.11 -51.26
N TYR A 422 -13.84 -29.24 -51.35
CA TYR A 422 -13.29 -29.92 -50.18
C TYR A 422 -12.36 -28.99 -49.38
N LYS A 423 -11.39 -28.35 -50.04
CA LYS A 423 -10.45 -27.43 -49.37
C LYS A 423 -11.16 -26.26 -48.68
N GLN A 424 -12.26 -25.77 -49.25
CA GLN A 424 -13.02 -24.66 -48.67
C GLN A 424 -13.82 -25.10 -47.44
N LEU A 425 -14.53 -26.24 -47.51
CA LEU A 425 -15.32 -26.76 -46.39
C LEU A 425 -14.44 -27.28 -45.26
N MET A 426 -13.34 -27.97 -45.59
CA MET A 426 -12.34 -28.42 -44.62
C MET A 426 -11.79 -27.25 -43.82
N LYS A 427 -11.41 -26.17 -44.50
CA LYS A 427 -10.92 -24.96 -43.82
C LYS A 427 -11.98 -24.36 -42.88
N GLN A 428 -13.24 -24.30 -43.30
CA GLN A 428 -14.32 -23.77 -42.46
C GLN A 428 -14.54 -24.61 -41.20
N TYR A 429 -14.51 -25.93 -41.32
CA TYR A 429 -14.67 -26.82 -40.17
C TYR A 429 -13.42 -26.85 -39.28
N ASP A 430 -12.22 -26.78 -39.84
CA ASP A 430 -10.97 -26.65 -39.07
C ASP A 430 -10.94 -25.33 -38.28
N ASP A 431 -11.35 -24.22 -38.89
CA ASP A 431 -11.45 -22.91 -38.24
C ASP A 431 -12.48 -22.96 -37.08
N GLU A 432 -13.65 -23.58 -37.29
CA GLU A 432 -14.69 -23.76 -36.25
C GLU A 432 -14.23 -24.70 -35.12
N GLN A 433 -13.50 -25.78 -35.45
CA GLN A 433 -12.92 -26.69 -34.46
C GLN A 433 -11.87 -25.99 -33.60
N ALA A 434 -10.97 -25.20 -34.20
CA ALA A 434 -9.98 -24.44 -33.46
C ALA A 434 -10.63 -23.43 -32.50
N GLU A 435 -11.69 -22.73 -32.95
CA GLU A 435 -12.46 -21.85 -32.06
C GLU A 435 -13.13 -22.60 -30.91
N LEU A 436 -13.72 -23.77 -31.18
CA LEU A 436 -14.37 -24.58 -30.14
C LEU A 436 -13.35 -25.16 -29.15
N GLU A 437 -12.19 -25.58 -29.62
CA GLU A 437 -11.11 -26.12 -28.80
C GLU A 437 -10.61 -25.06 -27.82
N THR A 438 -10.36 -23.83 -28.28
CA THR A 438 -10.00 -22.71 -27.38
C THR A 438 -11.09 -22.39 -26.34
N LYS A 439 -12.37 -22.46 -26.72
CA LYS A 439 -13.50 -22.24 -25.79
C LYS A 439 -13.65 -23.38 -24.79
N ILE A 440 -13.42 -24.62 -25.21
CA ILE A 440 -13.43 -25.80 -24.34
C ILE A 440 -12.29 -25.69 -23.34
N GLU A 441 -11.06 -25.43 -23.78
CA GLU A 441 -9.89 -25.26 -22.90
C GLU A 441 -10.11 -24.16 -21.86
N ALA A 442 -10.63 -23.00 -22.28
CA ALA A 442 -10.93 -21.89 -21.36
C ALA A 442 -11.96 -22.30 -20.29
N MET A 443 -13.06 -22.95 -20.68
CA MET A 443 -14.06 -23.40 -19.70
C MET A 443 -13.61 -24.58 -18.85
N GLU A 444 -12.76 -25.47 -19.36
CA GLU A 444 -12.14 -26.53 -18.57
C GLU A 444 -11.21 -25.96 -17.50
N GLN A 445 -10.46 -24.90 -17.81
CA GLN A 445 -9.66 -24.17 -16.84
C GLN A 445 -10.53 -23.55 -15.74
N GLU A 446 -11.62 -22.86 -16.11
CA GLU A 446 -12.57 -22.31 -15.14
C GLU A 446 -13.15 -23.40 -14.21
N LEU A 447 -13.54 -24.55 -14.76
CA LEU A 447 -14.06 -25.68 -13.97
C LEU A 447 -12.98 -26.38 -13.12
N ALA A 448 -11.72 -26.36 -13.57
CA ALA A 448 -10.60 -26.91 -12.80
C ALA A 448 -10.27 -26.04 -11.59
N GLU A 449 -10.26 -24.70 -11.77
CA GLU A 449 -10.12 -23.73 -10.68
C GLU A 449 -11.22 -23.95 -9.62
N GLU A 450 -12.46 -24.23 -10.01
CA GLU A 450 -13.55 -24.56 -9.07
C GLU A 450 -13.31 -25.85 -8.25
N LYS A 451 -12.70 -26.89 -8.84
CA LYS A 451 -12.41 -28.14 -8.12
C LYS A 451 -11.28 -27.98 -7.11
N VAL A 452 -10.24 -27.21 -7.46
CA VAL A 452 -9.14 -26.85 -6.55
C VAL A 452 -9.71 -26.14 -5.32
N ASN A 453 -10.65 -25.20 -5.52
CA ASN A 453 -11.29 -24.45 -4.43
C ASN A 453 -12.06 -25.34 -3.42
N LYS A 454 -12.60 -26.49 -3.81
CA LYS A 454 -13.26 -27.43 -2.85
C LYS A 454 -12.24 -28.20 -2.00
N VAL A 455 -11.07 -28.50 -2.54
CA VAL A 455 -9.97 -29.14 -1.79
C VAL A 455 -9.38 -28.15 -0.79
N ASP A 456 -9.33 -26.88 -1.18
CA ASP A 456 -8.85 -25.74 -0.41
C ASP A 456 -9.65 -25.48 0.88
N VAL A 457 -10.98 -25.69 0.88
CA VAL A 457 -11.82 -25.56 2.10
C VAL A 457 -11.44 -26.61 3.16
N LYS A 458 -11.22 -27.86 2.76
CA LYS A 458 -10.78 -28.92 3.69
C LYS A 458 -9.40 -28.61 4.27
N HIS A 459 -8.51 -28.07 3.43
CA HIS A 459 -7.19 -27.64 3.87
C HIS A 459 -7.27 -26.49 4.87
N PHE A 460 -8.14 -25.50 4.64
CA PHE A 460 -8.38 -24.40 5.58
C PHE A 460 -8.89 -24.87 6.94
N ILE A 461 -9.84 -25.80 6.96
CA ILE A 461 -10.33 -26.40 8.22
C ILE A 461 -9.19 -27.13 8.95
N SER A 462 -8.32 -27.84 8.22
CA SER A 462 -7.14 -28.48 8.82
C SER A 462 -6.15 -27.48 9.43
N LEU A 463 -5.98 -26.31 8.81
CA LEU A 463 -5.14 -25.23 9.32
C LEU A 463 -5.74 -24.61 10.59
N ILE A 464 -7.05 -24.34 10.62
CA ILE A 464 -7.70 -23.83 11.85
C ILE A 464 -7.58 -24.85 12.99
N ARG A 465 -7.73 -26.15 12.72
CA ARG A 465 -7.56 -27.22 13.72
C ARG A 465 -6.17 -27.25 14.34
N LYS A 466 -5.13 -26.91 13.57
CA LYS A 466 -3.73 -26.83 14.04
C LYS A 466 -3.55 -25.70 15.07
N TYR A 467 -4.32 -24.63 14.96
CA TYR A 467 -4.22 -23.43 15.81
C TYR A 467 -5.45 -23.29 16.72
N LYS A 468 -5.55 -24.14 17.74
CA LYS A 468 -6.63 -24.09 18.74
C LYS A 468 -6.42 -22.91 19.70
N GLU A 469 -7.36 -21.97 19.71
CA GLU A 469 -7.43 -20.81 20.62
C GLU A 469 -6.08 -20.09 20.87
N PRO A 470 -5.44 -19.51 19.84
CA PRO A 470 -4.16 -18.84 20.01
C PRO A 470 -4.27 -17.62 20.94
N THR A 471 -3.37 -17.52 21.92
CA THR A 471 -3.23 -16.34 22.80
C THR A 471 -2.59 -15.16 22.07
N GLU A 472 -1.70 -15.43 21.12
CA GLU A 472 -1.02 -14.45 20.27
C GLU A 472 -0.93 -14.94 18.83
N ILE A 473 -0.82 -14.00 17.88
CA ILE A 473 -0.61 -14.32 16.47
C ILE A 473 0.88 -14.53 16.22
N SER A 474 1.27 -15.76 15.87
CA SER A 474 2.62 -16.04 15.38
C SER A 474 2.77 -15.66 13.89
N ASP A 475 3.99 -15.34 13.45
CA ASP A 475 4.27 -14.95 12.06
C ASP A 475 3.90 -16.07 11.08
N LEU A 476 4.18 -17.33 11.44
CA LEU A 476 3.82 -18.51 10.65
C LEU A 476 2.30 -18.64 10.49
N MET A 477 1.55 -18.53 11.59
CA MET A 477 0.09 -18.61 11.57
C MET A 477 -0.53 -17.50 10.71
N PHE A 478 -0.03 -16.28 10.83
CA PHE A 478 -0.49 -15.15 10.03
C PHE A 478 -0.28 -15.39 8.53
N HIS A 479 0.89 -15.89 8.14
CA HIS A 479 1.21 -16.16 6.74
C HIS A 479 0.43 -17.34 6.15
N GLU A 480 0.17 -18.38 6.93
CA GLU A 480 -0.62 -19.55 6.52
C GLU A 480 -2.11 -19.20 6.36
N LEU A 481 -2.67 -18.34 7.23
CA LEU A 481 -4.10 -18.07 7.24
C LEU A 481 -4.53 -16.86 6.39
N ILE A 482 -3.71 -15.81 6.26
CA ILE A 482 -4.16 -14.52 5.69
C ILE A 482 -3.59 -14.29 4.29
N ASP A 483 -4.47 -13.93 3.35
CA ASP A 483 -4.10 -13.51 1.99
C ASP A 483 -3.92 -11.98 1.90
N LYS A 484 -5.01 -11.25 2.20
CA LYS A 484 -5.04 -9.78 2.15
C LYS A 484 -6.03 -9.20 3.15
N ILE A 485 -5.82 -7.96 3.55
CA ILE A 485 -6.69 -7.21 4.44
C ILE A 485 -7.05 -5.91 3.75
N VAL A 486 -8.34 -5.68 3.52
CA VAL A 486 -8.86 -4.51 2.84
C VAL A 486 -9.43 -3.55 3.87
N VAL A 487 -8.91 -2.33 3.90
CA VAL A 487 -9.28 -1.28 4.85
C VAL A 487 -10.06 -0.20 4.13
N TYR A 488 -11.23 0.12 4.66
CA TYR A 488 -12.10 1.18 4.14
C TYR A 488 -11.84 2.51 4.84
N GLU A 489 -12.39 3.57 4.26
CA GLU A 489 -12.49 4.86 4.94
C GLU A 489 -13.25 4.72 6.26
N ALA A 490 -12.86 5.56 7.23
CA ALA A 490 -13.50 5.56 8.53
C ALA A 490 -14.71 6.51 8.52
N GLU A 491 -15.84 6.02 9.00
CA GLU A 491 -17.09 6.78 9.08
C GLU A 491 -17.28 7.32 10.50
N GLY A 492 -17.78 8.56 10.60
CA GLY A 492 -18.07 9.21 11.88
C GLY A 492 -16.90 10.02 12.46
N VAL A 493 -17.17 10.73 13.56
CA VAL A 493 -16.23 11.68 14.19
C VAL A 493 -16.02 11.33 15.66
N GLY A 494 -14.76 11.34 16.11
CA GLY A 494 -14.41 11.15 17.52
C GLY A 494 -14.68 9.73 18.03
N LYS A 495 -15.63 9.58 18.95
CA LYS A 495 -15.96 8.30 19.60
C LYS A 495 -16.83 7.38 18.74
N ALA A 496 -17.62 7.94 17.82
CA ALA A 496 -18.45 7.17 16.89
C ALA A 496 -17.70 6.80 15.59
N ARG A 497 -16.36 6.98 15.57
CA ARG A 497 -15.54 6.64 14.42
C ARG A 497 -15.48 5.11 14.28
N THR A 498 -16.17 4.59 13.29
CA THR A 498 -16.12 3.17 12.92
C THR A 498 -15.30 3.03 11.64
N GLN A 499 -14.64 1.89 11.46
CA GLN A 499 -13.84 1.64 10.27
C GLN A 499 -14.04 0.18 9.88
N LYS A 500 -14.58 -0.03 8.67
CA LYS A 500 -14.76 -1.37 8.12
C LYS A 500 -13.42 -1.94 7.68
N VAL A 501 -13.19 -3.22 7.98
CA VAL A 501 -12.00 -3.97 7.61
C VAL A 501 -12.43 -5.35 7.16
N ASP A 502 -12.14 -5.70 5.91
CA ASP A 502 -12.44 -7.02 5.36
C ASP A 502 -11.15 -7.86 5.37
N ILE A 503 -11.19 -9.02 5.99
CA ILE A 503 -10.07 -9.96 6.06
C ILE A 503 -10.32 -11.08 5.05
N TYR A 504 -9.36 -11.28 4.14
CA TYR A 504 -9.36 -12.38 3.19
C TYR A 504 -8.39 -13.44 3.68
N PHE A 505 -8.92 -14.63 3.89
CA PHE A 505 -8.16 -15.81 4.27
C PHE A 505 -7.63 -16.53 3.03
N ASN A 506 -6.46 -17.15 3.15
CA ASN A 506 -5.97 -18.07 2.12
C ASN A 506 -7.00 -19.19 1.95
N TYR A 507 -7.15 -19.70 0.72
CA TYR A 507 -8.03 -20.83 0.35
C TYR A 507 -9.55 -20.52 0.35
N VAL A 508 -10.04 -19.64 1.22
CA VAL A 508 -11.50 -19.43 1.43
C VAL A 508 -11.94 -17.97 1.17
N GLY A 509 -11.02 -17.03 1.02
CA GLY A 509 -11.35 -15.63 0.71
C GLY A 509 -12.00 -14.90 1.89
N GLN A 510 -12.95 -13.99 1.62
CA GLN A 510 -13.65 -13.25 2.66
C GLN A 510 -14.72 -14.13 3.32
N VAL A 511 -14.60 -14.30 4.64
CA VAL A 511 -15.50 -15.10 5.45
C VAL A 511 -16.10 -14.19 6.53
N ASP A 512 -17.33 -13.74 6.30
CA ASP A 512 -18.10 -12.93 7.26
C ASP A 512 -19.17 -13.80 7.91
N ILE A 513 -18.81 -14.50 8.97
CA ILE A 513 -19.78 -15.24 9.79
C ILE A 513 -20.44 -14.24 10.74
N ALA A 514 -21.75 -14.31 10.96
CA ALA A 514 -22.48 -13.39 11.85
C ALA A 514 -22.16 -13.66 13.34
N TYR A 515 -21.80 -12.62 14.10
CA TYR A 515 -21.48 -12.76 15.53
C TYR A 515 -22.61 -13.46 16.29
N THR A 516 -22.26 -14.40 17.15
CA THR A 516 -23.24 -15.02 18.06
C THR A 516 -23.67 -14.02 19.14
N GLU A 517 -24.85 -14.19 19.72
CA GLU A 517 -25.38 -13.29 20.75
C GLU A 517 -24.46 -13.22 21.99
N GLU A 518 -23.82 -14.34 22.34
CA GLU A 518 -22.83 -14.42 23.42
C GLU A 518 -21.58 -13.58 23.13
N GLU A 519 -21.08 -13.60 21.89
CA GLU A 519 -19.92 -12.80 21.48
C GLU A 519 -20.23 -11.29 21.48
N LEU A 520 -21.43 -10.90 21.06
CA LEU A 520 -21.86 -9.49 21.14
C LEU A 520 -21.96 -9.02 22.60
N ALA A 521 -22.34 -9.90 23.52
CA ALA A 521 -22.37 -9.60 24.95
C ALA A 521 -20.96 -9.46 25.54
N GLU A 522 -20.03 -10.33 25.18
CA GLU A 522 -18.62 -10.23 25.60
C GLU A 522 -17.95 -8.95 25.09
N ILE A 523 -18.18 -8.57 23.83
CA ILE A 523 -17.65 -7.34 23.24
C ILE A 523 -18.19 -6.11 23.99
N LYS A 524 -19.50 -6.06 24.25
CA LYS A 524 -20.12 -4.97 25.02
C LYS A 524 -19.54 -4.88 26.44
N ALA A 525 -19.37 -6.01 27.13
CA ALA A 525 -18.79 -6.03 28.47
C ALA A 525 -17.34 -5.52 28.49
N GLN A 526 -16.52 -5.90 27.50
CA GLN A 526 -15.15 -5.39 27.36
C GLN A 526 -15.11 -3.88 27.06
N GLU A 527 -16.03 -3.38 26.22
CA GLU A 527 -16.16 -1.96 25.93
C GLU A 527 -16.55 -1.15 27.17
N GLU A 528 -17.52 -1.64 27.95
CA GLU A 528 -17.94 -1.05 29.22
C GLU A 528 -16.78 -1.01 30.23
N GLN A 529 -16.00 -2.09 30.33
CA GLN A 529 -14.85 -2.15 31.24
C GLN A 529 -13.75 -1.14 30.84
N LYS A 530 -13.45 -1.02 29.54
CA LYS A 530 -12.50 -0.02 29.01
C LYS A 530 -13.01 1.41 29.24
N GLU A 531 -14.31 1.65 29.08
CA GLU A 531 -14.90 2.95 29.35
C GLU A 531 -14.82 3.32 30.83
N MET A 532 -15.10 2.37 31.72
CA MET A 532 -14.95 2.55 33.17
C MET A 532 -13.51 2.89 33.56
N GLU A 533 -12.51 2.19 32.99
CA GLU A 533 -11.11 2.49 33.25
C GLU A 533 -10.71 3.88 32.72
N ARG A 534 -11.20 4.26 31.53
CA ARG A 534 -10.99 5.60 30.95
C ARG A 534 -11.58 6.70 31.83
N LEU A 535 -12.81 6.53 32.31
CA LEU A 535 -13.48 7.46 33.22
C LEU A 535 -12.72 7.56 34.55
N ALA A 536 -12.20 6.45 35.07
CA ALA A 536 -11.35 6.46 36.26
C ALA A 536 -10.04 7.25 36.04
N LYS A 537 -9.37 7.07 34.89
CA LYS A 537 -8.18 7.86 34.52
C LYS A 537 -8.51 9.35 34.37
N GLN A 538 -9.65 9.70 33.79
CA GLN A 538 -10.11 11.09 33.68
C GLN A 538 -10.36 11.70 35.07
N ARG A 539 -11.09 10.99 35.95
CA ARG A 539 -11.33 11.43 37.33
C ARG A 539 -10.02 11.67 38.10
N LYS A 540 -9.03 10.79 37.95
CA LYS A 540 -7.68 10.95 38.54
C LYS A 540 -6.99 12.22 38.02
N ARG A 541 -7.02 12.48 36.71
CA ARG A 541 -6.44 13.70 36.10
C ARG A 541 -7.13 14.98 36.58
N GLU A 542 -8.45 14.98 36.63
CA GLU A 542 -9.21 16.13 37.14
C GLU A 542 -8.93 16.41 38.61
N LYS A 543 -8.83 15.36 39.44
CA LYS A 543 -8.44 15.48 40.85
C LYS A 543 -7.06 16.14 40.99
N ALA A 544 -6.05 15.64 40.28
CA ALA A 544 -4.71 16.20 40.28
C ALA A 544 -4.68 17.67 39.79
N TYR A 545 -5.47 18.00 38.77
CA TYR A 545 -5.60 19.39 38.29
C TYR A 545 -6.24 20.30 39.35
N ARG A 546 -7.30 19.85 40.02
CA ARG A 546 -7.96 20.58 41.12
C ARG A 546 -6.99 20.81 42.28
N GLU A 547 -6.21 19.80 42.65
CA GLU A 547 -5.18 19.90 43.70
C GLU A 547 -4.08 20.89 43.33
N LYS A 548 -3.56 20.84 42.09
CA LYS A 548 -2.55 21.79 41.60
C LYS A 548 -3.09 23.23 41.59
N ARG A 549 -4.34 23.44 41.16
CA ARG A 549 -5.02 24.74 41.20
C ARG A 549 -5.19 25.25 42.64
N LYS A 550 -5.55 24.36 43.58
CA LYS A 550 -5.68 24.69 45.00
C LYS A 550 -4.33 25.08 45.59
N ALA A 551 -3.28 24.31 45.33
CA ALA A 551 -1.92 24.62 45.76
C ALA A 551 -1.42 25.96 45.20
N LYS A 552 -1.67 26.25 43.92
CA LYS A 552 -1.33 27.54 43.31
C LYS A 552 -2.04 28.71 43.99
N LYS A 553 -3.34 28.59 44.28
CA LYS A 553 -4.10 29.63 45.00
C LYS A 553 -3.61 29.82 46.44
N ILE A 554 -3.25 28.74 47.13
CA ILE A 554 -2.68 28.81 48.49
C ILE A 554 -1.33 29.54 48.44
N ALA A 555 -0.49 29.24 47.43
CA ALA A 555 0.78 29.94 47.24
C ALA A 555 0.59 31.43 46.91
N GLU A 556 -0.35 31.78 46.02
CA GLU A 556 -0.72 33.18 45.69
C GLU A 556 -1.27 33.95 46.90
N ASN A 557 -1.88 33.25 47.87
CA ASN A 557 -2.41 33.82 49.11
C ASN A 557 -1.40 33.82 50.28
N GLY A 558 -0.12 33.51 50.04
CA GLY A 558 0.91 33.52 51.09
C GLY A 558 0.83 32.35 52.08
N GLY A 559 0.27 31.20 51.66
CA GLY A 559 0.15 29.99 52.49
C GLY A 559 -1.23 29.77 53.11
N GLU A 560 -2.14 30.74 53.00
CA GLU A 560 -3.50 30.66 53.54
C GLU A 560 -4.55 30.27 52.47
N ILE A 561 -5.59 29.55 52.88
CA ILE A 561 -6.64 29.05 51.97
C ILE A 561 -7.44 30.19 51.31
N VAL A 562 -7.59 31.33 52.00
CA VAL A 562 -8.32 32.51 51.53
C VAL A 562 -7.48 33.76 51.78
N LYS A 563 -7.36 34.63 50.78
CA LYS A 563 -6.60 35.90 50.86
C LYS A 563 -7.11 36.78 52.01
N LYS A 564 -6.18 37.39 52.76
CA LYS A 564 -6.46 38.45 53.74
C LYS A 564 -7.24 39.60 53.10
N LYS A 565 -8.25 40.10 53.81
CA LYS A 565 -9.11 41.20 53.36
C LYS A 565 -9.12 42.32 54.40
N VAL A 566 -9.36 43.54 53.93
CA VAL A 566 -9.56 44.70 54.80
C VAL A 566 -11.06 44.85 55.04
N CYS A 567 -11.46 44.97 56.31
CA CYS A 567 -12.86 45.17 56.67
C CYS A 567 -13.33 46.57 56.24
N PRO A 568 -14.39 46.71 55.41
CA PRO A 568 -14.86 48.02 54.95
C PRO A 568 -15.38 48.94 56.05
N HIS A 569 -15.75 48.38 57.21
CA HIS A 569 -16.32 49.13 58.33
C HIS A 569 -15.25 49.65 59.31
N CYS A 570 -14.31 48.80 59.72
CA CYS A 570 -13.32 49.16 60.74
C CYS A 570 -11.88 49.28 60.21
N GLY A 571 -11.64 49.05 58.92
CA GLY A 571 -10.33 49.19 58.28
C GLY A 571 -9.29 48.15 58.68
N LYS A 572 -9.61 47.20 59.58
CA LYS A 572 -8.66 46.17 60.04
C LYS A 572 -8.50 45.05 59.01
N GLU A 573 -7.26 44.60 58.81
CA GLU A 573 -6.95 43.39 58.05
C GLU A 573 -7.36 42.14 58.84
N PHE A 574 -8.01 41.19 58.18
CA PHE A 574 -8.41 39.93 58.79
C PHE A 574 -8.34 38.77 57.79
N THR A 575 -8.25 37.55 58.32
CA THR A 575 -8.30 36.30 57.57
C THR A 575 -9.74 35.79 57.51
N PRO A 576 -10.41 35.87 56.35
CA PRO A 576 -11.79 35.42 56.24
C PRO A 576 -11.89 33.89 56.26
N ALA A 577 -12.87 33.35 57.00
CA ALA A 577 -13.14 31.90 57.05
C ALA A 577 -13.69 31.36 55.72
N SER A 578 -14.24 32.24 54.87
CA SER A 578 -14.72 31.94 53.53
C SER A 578 -14.48 33.12 52.62
N ASN A 579 -14.24 32.89 51.32
CA ASN A 579 -14.06 33.98 50.36
C ASN A 579 -15.29 34.91 50.26
N ARG A 580 -16.47 34.49 50.76
CA ARG A 580 -17.66 35.35 50.83
C ARG A 580 -17.73 36.25 52.06
N GLN A 581 -16.86 36.06 53.06
CA GLN A 581 -16.81 36.92 54.24
C GLN A 581 -16.16 38.25 53.87
N ILE A 582 -16.90 39.34 54.06
CA ILE A 582 -16.48 40.72 53.72
C ILE A 582 -16.08 41.49 54.98
N PHE A 583 -16.73 41.21 56.12
CA PHE A 583 -16.49 41.91 57.40
C PHE A 583 -15.74 41.01 58.39
N CYS A 584 -14.89 41.62 59.22
CA CYS A 584 -14.07 40.89 60.19
C CYS A 584 -14.91 40.22 61.29
N THR A 585 -15.99 40.86 61.73
CA THR A 585 -16.91 40.35 62.77
C THR A 585 -18.36 40.53 62.35
N LYS A 586 -19.27 39.73 62.96
CA LYS A 586 -20.72 39.91 62.80
C LYS A 586 -21.18 41.31 63.21
N GLU A 587 -20.55 41.89 64.23
CA GLU A 587 -20.82 43.24 64.69
C GLU A 587 -20.48 44.30 63.63
N CYS A 588 -19.31 44.23 63.00
CA CYS A 588 -18.96 45.13 61.89
C CYS A 588 -19.93 45.00 60.70
N CYS A 589 -20.42 43.79 60.41
CA CYS A 589 -21.43 43.58 59.37
C CYS A 589 -22.77 44.24 59.74
N ASN A 590 -23.21 44.06 60.99
CA ASN A 590 -24.45 44.65 61.49
C ASN A 590 -24.36 46.18 61.54
N GLN A 591 -23.22 46.72 61.97
CA GLN A 591 -23.00 48.17 62.06
C GLN A 591 -22.94 48.82 60.68
N ALA A 592 -22.20 48.24 59.72
CA ALA A 592 -22.21 48.71 58.34
C ALA A 592 -23.61 48.66 57.71
N ARG A 593 -24.43 47.66 58.06
CA ARG A 593 -25.82 47.58 57.63
C ARG A 593 -26.67 48.68 58.25
N GLN A 594 -26.50 48.97 59.52
CA GLN A 594 -27.19 50.06 60.21
C GLN A 594 -26.78 51.43 59.65
N ASP A 595 -25.50 51.65 59.40
CA ASP A 595 -24.98 52.91 58.86
C ASP A 595 -25.45 53.12 57.42
N LYS A 596 -25.53 52.04 56.61
CA LYS A 596 -26.17 52.11 55.30
C LYS A 596 -27.65 52.46 55.40
N VAL A 597 -28.40 51.83 56.30
CA VAL A 597 -29.82 52.17 56.53
C VAL A 597 -29.98 53.62 57.02
N LYS A 598 -29.05 54.13 57.85
CA LYS A 598 -29.04 55.54 58.26
C LYS A 598 -28.73 56.46 57.08
N ALA A 599 -27.74 56.15 56.26
CA ALA A 599 -27.38 56.91 55.06
C ALA A 599 -28.55 56.94 54.06
N ASP A 600 -29.20 55.80 53.81
CA ASP A 600 -30.39 55.69 52.96
C ASP A 600 -31.54 56.55 53.54
N ARG A 601 -31.75 56.53 54.87
CA ARG A 601 -32.75 57.39 55.53
C ARG A 601 -32.44 58.88 55.39
N VAL A 602 -31.18 59.28 55.43
CA VAL A 602 -30.76 60.68 55.25
C VAL A 602 -30.94 61.09 53.78
N ALA A 603 -30.54 60.24 52.83
CA ALA A 603 -30.71 60.47 51.39
C ALA A 603 -32.19 60.59 50.99
N GLU A 604 -33.09 59.80 51.58
CA GLU A 604 -34.53 59.81 51.30
C GLU A 604 -35.26 61.03 51.91
N LYS A 605 -34.68 61.66 52.94
CA LYS A 605 -35.33 62.70 53.76
C LYS A 605 -34.80 64.12 53.50
N GLY A 606 -33.53 64.27 53.15
CA GLY A 606 -32.87 65.59 53.09
C GLY A 606 -33.03 66.35 54.42
N ASP A 607 -33.27 67.67 54.35
CA ASP A 607 -33.42 68.55 55.52
C ASP A 607 -34.86 68.61 56.11
N HIS A 608 -35.82 67.85 55.58
CA HIS A 608 -37.23 67.91 56.03
C HIS A 608 -37.56 66.87 57.11
N TYR A 609 -38.30 67.23 58.17
CA TYR A 609 -38.54 66.31 59.31
C TYR A 609 -39.40 65.07 58.98
N TYR A 610 -40.25 65.10 57.94
CA TYR A 610 -41.07 63.97 57.50
C TYR A 610 -40.74 63.58 56.05
N ARG A 611 -40.88 62.29 55.69
CA ARG A 611 -40.67 61.81 54.32
C ARG A 611 -41.74 62.35 53.37
N GLN A 612 -41.40 62.54 52.10
CA GLN A 612 -42.37 62.84 51.05
C GLN A 612 -43.44 61.75 50.99
N ARG A 613 -44.69 62.18 50.80
CA ARG A 613 -45.83 61.28 50.57
C ARG A 613 -46.55 61.65 49.30
N GLN A 614 -47.13 60.64 48.66
CA GLN A 614 -48.01 60.85 47.53
C GLN A 614 -49.44 61.05 48.04
N CYS A 615 -50.12 62.09 47.55
CA CYS A 615 -51.51 62.33 47.91
C CYS A 615 -52.42 61.25 47.32
N GLU A 616 -53.22 60.56 48.14
CA GLU A 616 -54.13 59.49 47.71
C GLU A 616 -55.19 59.94 46.68
N VAL A 617 -55.43 61.25 46.55
CA VAL A 617 -56.50 61.80 45.70
C VAL A 617 -55.99 62.32 44.36
N CYS A 618 -54.91 63.10 44.36
CA CYS A 618 -54.38 63.74 43.15
C CYS A 618 -53.04 63.16 42.69
N GLY A 619 -52.45 62.24 43.44
CA GLY A 619 -51.19 61.59 43.07
C GLY A 619 -49.95 62.47 43.14
N SER A 620 -50.05 63.74 43.54
CA SER A 620 -48.90 64.64 43.66
C SER A 620 -48.07 64.33 44.92
N ILE A 621 -46.74 64.41 44.79
CA ILE A 621 -45.80 64.24 45.91
C ILE A 621 -45.75 65.54 46.72
N TYR A 622 -45.84 65.45 48.04
CA TYR A 622 -45.78 66.60 48.94
C TYR A 622 -45.07 66.26 50.25
N TRP A 623 -44.63 67.30 50.96
CA TRP A 623 -44.05 67.18 52.29
C TRP A 623 -45.14 67.31 53.37
N PRO A 624 -45.40 66.26 54.17
CA PRO A 624 -46.34 66.35 55.28
C PRO A 624 -45.84 67.30 56.36
N THR A 625 -46.71 68.13 56.92
CA THR A 625 -46.39 68.95 58.10
C THR A 625 -46.46 68.15 59.40
N HIS A 626 -47.19 67.03 59.41
CA HIS A 626 -47.23 66.07 60.52
C HIS A 626 -47.41 64.63 60.00
N SER A 627 -47.06 63.64 60.83
CA SER A 627 -47.02 62.21 60.45
C SER A 627 -48.33 61.61 59.94
N GLN A 628 -49.47 62.24 60.26
CA GLN A 628 -50.82 61.76 59.90
C GLN A 628 -51.44 62.49 58.70
N GLN A 629 -50.78 63.50 58.11
CA GLN A 629 -51.33 64.19 56.95
C GLN A 629 -51.31 63.25 55.72
N LYS A 630 -52.50 62.87 55.23
CA LYS A 630 -52.68 61.97 54.07
C LYS A 630 -52.95 62.67 52.74
N PHE A 631 -53.30 63.95 52.78
CA PHE A 631 -53.71 64.72 51.61
C PHE A 631 -52.88 66.00 51.49
N CYS A 632 -52.49 66.34 50.25
CA CYS A 632 -51.65 67.51 49.97
C CYS A 632 -52.38 68.85 50.19
N SER A 633 -53.71 68.86 50.19
CA SER A 633 -54.53 70.07 50.32
C SER A 633 -55.91 69.75 50.91
N GLU A 634 -56.57 70.78 51.47
CA GLU A 634 -57.97 70.69 51.93
C GLU A 634 -58.95 70.32 50.81
N LYS A 635 -58.66 70.72 49.57
CA LYS A 635 -59.44 70.33 48.40
C LYS A 635 -59.45 68.82 48.19
N CYS A 636 -58.28 68.17 48.35
CA CYS A 636 -58.16 66.72 48.25
C CYS A 636 -58.89 66.00 49.40
N LYS A 637 -58.84 66.53 50.63
CA LYS A 637 -59.62 65.99 51.75
C LYS A 637 -61.11 65.94 51.45
N ARG A 638 -61.67 67.03 50.90
CA ARG A 638 -63.09 67.10 50.51
C ARG A 638 -63.46 66.09 49.42
N ILE A 639 -62.63 65.94 48.40
CA ILE A 639 -62.87 64.96 47.32
C ILE A 639 -62.91 63.54 47.89
N ASN A 640 -61.97 63.17 48.76
CA ASN A 640 -61.97 61.85 49.39
C ASN A 640 -63.16 61.64 50.33
N HIS A 641 -63.54 62.68 51.08
CA HIS A 641 -64.75 62.64 51.91
C HIS A 641 -65.97 62.31 51.05
N ASN A 642 -66.21 63.07 49.97
CA ASN A 642 -67.33 62.84 49.06
C ASN A 642 -67.31 61.42 48.46
N LYS A 643 -66.13 60.93 48.06
CA LYS A 643 -65.96 59.57 47.53
C LYS A 643 -66.36 58.51 48.56
N LYS A 644 -65.89 58.63 49.82
CA LYS A 644 -66.26 57.71 50.89
C LYS A 644 -67.75 57.78 51.23
N THR A 645 -68.35 58.96 51.19
CA THR A 645 -69.80 59.12 51.43
C THR A 645 -70.62 58.43 50.33
N LEU A 646 -70.19 58.54 49.07
CA LEU A 646 -70.77 57.80 47.93
C LEU A 646 -70.62 56.28 48.09
N GLU A 647 -69.42 55.81 48.42
CA GLU A 647 -69.15 54.39 48.67
C GLU A 647 -70.03 53.84 49.81
N PHE A 648 -70.20 54.61 50.88
CA PHE A 648 -71.09 54.25 51.98
C PHE A 648 -72.57 54.18 51.55
N TYR A 649 -73.03 55.13 50.73
CA TYR A 649 -74.38 55.12 50.18
C TYR A 649 -74.64 53.86 49.32
N HIS A 650 -73.72 53.52 48.41
CA HIS A 650 -73.81 52.30 47.59
C HIS A 650 -73.74 51.01 48.42
N LYS A 651 -72.93 50.99 49.49
CA LYS A 651 -72.85 49.84 50.40
C LYS A 651 -74.17 49.60 51.13
N LYS A 652 -74.82 50.66 51.62
CA LYS A 652 -76.12 50.57 52.31
C LYS A 652 -77.26 50.15 51.37
N GLN A 653 -77.20 50.52 50.09
CA GLN A 653 -78.10 50.02 49.03
C GLN A 653 -77.91 48.51 48.80
N LYS A 654 -76.66 48.03 48.71
CA LYS A 654 -76.35 46.60 48.57
C LYS A 654 -76.82 45.76 49.76
N GLU A 655 -76.63 46.25 51.00
CA GLU A 655 -77.08 45.56 52.22
C GLU A 655 -78.62 45.46 52.29
N LYS A 656 -79.35 46.47 51.78
CA LYS A 656 -80.82 46.40 51.65
C LYS A 656 -81.31 45.37 50.62
N ALA A 657 -80.57 45.19 49.52
CA ALA A 657 -80.89 44.17 48.53
C ALA A 657 -80.65 42.75 49.07
N GLN A 658 -79.54 42.53 49.78
CA GLN A 658 -79.20 41.21 50.37
C GLN A 658 -80.15 40.75 51.49
N CYS A 659 -80.77 41.68 52.25
CA CYS A 659 -81.78 41.31 53.25
C CYS A 659 -83.11 40.82 52.65
N LYS A 660 -83.40 41.06 51.36
CA LYS A 660 -84.62 40.59 50.68
C LYS A 660 -84.49 39.15 50.15
N ASP A 661 -83.29 38.71 49.80
CA ASP A 661 -83.05 37.36 49.25
C ASP A 661 -82.93 36.26 50.34
N LEU A 662 -82.60 36.64 51.58
CA LEU A 662 -82.38 35.70 52.69
C LEU A 662 -83.66 35.21 53.40
N SER A 663 -84.85 35.69 53.02
CA SER A 663 -86.14 35.25 53.60
C SER A 663 -86.84 34.14 52.82
N GLN A 664 -86.33 33.70 51.66
CA GLN A 664 -87.05 32.78 50.76
C GLN A 664 -86.46 31.36 50.60
N MET A 665 -85.37 30.96 51.26
CA MET A 665 -84.78 29.63 51.05
C MET A 665 -84.28 29.00 52.36
N LYS A 666 -85.08 28.10 52.95
CA LYS A 666 -84.66 27.09 53.94
C LYS A 666 -85.32 25.76 53.56
N GLU A 667 -84.55 24.82 53.02
CA GLU A 667 -84.70 23.35 53.15
C GLU A 667 -83.41 22.67 52.63
N PRO A 668 -83.05 21.45 53.10
CA PRO A 668 -81.67 21.21 53.50
C PRO A 668 -81.00 19.93 52.93
N VAL A 669 -79.68 19.87 53.23
CA VAL A 669 -78.83 18.68 53.48
C VAL A 669 -78.03 18.04 52.31
N SER A 670 -76.78 17.72 52.68
CA SER A 670 -75.89 16.63 52.25
C SER A 670 -74.82 17.05 51.23
N SER A 671 -73.56 17.26 51.68
CA SER A 671 -72.43 16.29 51.75
C SER A 671 -71.87 15.97 50.36
N THR A 672 -70.59 15.93 50.01
CA THR A 672 -69.26 16.08 50.63
C THR A 672 -68.26 15.99 49.45
N ASN A 673 -67.05 16.54 49.63
CA ASN A 673 -65.77 16.16 48.96
C ASN A 673 -65.57 16.62 47.50
N SER A 674 -64.66 17.57 47.22
CA SER A 674 -63.18 17.46 47.06
C SER A 674 -62.79 16.56 45.87
N SER A 675 -61.90 16.88 44.94
CA SER A 675 -60.87 17.92 44.81
C SER A 675 -60.21 17.68 43.44
N GLU A 676 -59.95 18.72 42.66
CA GLU A 676 -59.26 18.62 41.36
C GLU A 676 -57.74 18.52 41.52
N ILE A 677 -57.13 17.61 40.77
CA ILE A 677 -55.70 17.33 40.66
C ILE A 677 -55.18 18.00 39.37
N THR A 678 -54.07 18.73 39.47
CA THR A 678 -53.33 19.27 38.32
C THR A 678 -52.13 18.38 38.01
N THR A 679 -52.07 17.83 36.80
CA THR A 679 -50.94 17.04 36.26
C THR A 679 -49.96 17.91 35.45
N ILE A 680 -48.67 17.63 35.56
CA ILE A 680 -47.59 18.17 34.71
C ILE A 680 -47.02 17.01 33.85
N PRO A 681 -46.80 17.19 32.54
CA PRO A 681 -46.29 16.14 31.64
C PRO A 681 -44.76 16.09 31.56
N ALA A 682 -44.23 14.94 31.11
CA ALA A 682 -42.81 14.65 30.90
C ALA A 682 -42.21 15.30 29.64
#